data_AF-A0A8T2W2L7-F1
#
_entry.id   AF-A0A8T2W2L7-F1
#
_cell.length_a   1.000
_cell.length_b   1.000
_cell.length_c   1.000
_cell.angle_alpha   90.00
_cell.angle_beta   90.00
_cell.angle_gamma   90.00
#
_symmetry.space_group_name_H-M   'P 1'
#
loop_
_entity.id
_entity.type
_entity.pdbx_description
1 polymer ?
#
loop_
_entity_poly.entity_id
_entity_poly.type
_entity_poly.pdbx_seq_one_letter_code
_entity_poly.pdbx_strand_id
1 'polypeptide(L)'
;MITTKANGCGLTRPTTRLTTIHRNLHPNIGYSQRLRHLIYASSSDAVPDPVPADADTLAQTASPLEGPSNSILKNSIADLDIAERMKELQERLIEAQRALQFSEERQRALAPYRVSGPRRGIIGNSRYANALRKQIVAASRDRRRTPVVIFGEPGLQKNNIAALIHFGSPFNNAPLVQIDCDRLDDDASELIGRGAKKGLLYWVPNEGTIILNNVHKAPPSVLPILQREVGTASVAASMDMSRLEGFDLLNGYDEDGEDGSDEVVVDVLTAAGTLARRKLPRCRFPRIIMTGEQRVPKLEELATVIKVPPLRVRPEDIDDLAFYFLKTLSRQRGLGPLRLTPEALRQLEAGSFSNNVAELQAQVERAVAQSLKTSSNSGAASSGKELIIGEEVFWFTSQGKDRLRLDLLRSLPNLRKFLRSDIWPDKINFKFTVYGFAALVLLLFVGPQDRDHNFGLNAFWCYWWPLSFIAFPFLGRVWCSICPFMIYGEIVQSIRKAFGAKLLKWPKETMDTYGAWFLFGLFAVILVWEEVWDLPHEAALSSWLLLLITFGAMVGSFFFERRIWCRYLCPIGGMNGLFAKLSMTELRARQGVCSAECSTYTCYKGGPAVAPEGQESVGCPVYSHPAQLTDNRNCVLCMECLKACPHRSIEFRFRVPAADLWDGTHTVIGAEVCLMFMLLGAVYLHDLPLLLIDLDIDSYTIFSNQLVHILVSIVVMAIPGVVAWGVDAGWRSLAAFALAQTTASLDKNLNTTNSMPQLAPITASSTNSNMDPASARAISLLQSAAGSYTAQQVNAPIQAPIKPFVDLAYGYLPMVWAGTLAYYLRYGLTEAGRILPVAAATFGVEHPPKWLPVIEAPQEVVGFLQGSTLLFGAVAALGMTRRIAGQPWKTVIPQCGLIVGFTAGLWHLILP
;
A
#
# COMPACT_ATOMS: atom_id res chain seq x y z
N MET A 1 -16.12 40.06 34.91
CA MET A 1 -17.19 40.94 34.39
C MET A 1 -18.00 40.11 33.39
N ILE A 2 -19.15 39.55 33.79
CA ILE A 2 -20.51 40.14 33.58
C ILE A 2 -20.75 40.35 32.06
N THR A 3 -21.18 39.31 31.32
CA THR A 3 -22.57 38.89 30.98
C THR A 3 -23.37 39.83 30.08
N THR A 4 -23.77 39.31 28.91
CA THR A 4 -25.10 39.35 28.23
C THR A 4 -24.93 38.46 26.96
N LYS A 5 -25.62 37.35 26.64
CA LYS A 5 -26.98 36.82 26.78
C LYS A 5 -28.07 37.61 26.05
N ALA A 6 -28.47 37.09 24.89
CA ALA A 6 -29.84 37.13 24.37
C ALA A 6 -30.17 35.75 23.76
N ASN A 7 -31.19 35.11 24.34
CA ASN A 7 -31.74 33.80 24.06
C ASN A 7 -33.15 33.95 23.45
N GLY A 8 -33.63 32.90 22.79
CA GLY A 8 -35.06 32.54 22.68
C GLY A 8 -35.51 32.32 21.24
N CYS A 9 -36.29 31.31 20.86
CA CYS A 9 -37.16 30.34 21.57
C CYS A 9 -37.63 29.31 20.50
N GLY A 10 -38.11 28.07 20.74
CA GLY A 10 -38.57 27.36 21.94
C GLY A 10 -38.65 25.83 21.66
N LEU A 11 -38.48 24.98 22.69
CA LEU A 11 -39.52 24.34 23.55
C LEU A 11 -40.05 23.01 22.94
N THR A 12 -39.93 21.85 23.60
CA THR A 12 -40.44 21.52 24.95
C THR A 12 -39.73 20.31 25.59
N ARG A 13 -39.73 20.29 26.93
CA ARG A 13 -39.41 19.17 27.86
C ARG A 13 -40.67 18.93 28.71
N PRO A 14 -40.85 17.76 29.36
CA PRO A 14 -40.48 17.68 30.77
C PRO A 14 -39.82 16.35 31.20
N THR A 15 -39.22 16.43 32.39
CA THR A 15 -38.39 15.52 33.16
C THR A 15 -39.09 14.29 33.74
N THR A 16 -38.41 13.14 33.83
CA THR A 16 -38.29 12.35 35.09
C THR A 16 -37.22 11.26 35.04
N ARG A 17 -36.47 11.17 36.16
CA ARG A 17 -35.55 10.16 36.69
C ARG A 17 -35.34 8.84 35.93
N LEU A 18 -34.08 8.43 35.79
CA LEU A 18 -33.62 7.07 36.13
C LEU A 18 -32.12 7.08 36.46
N THR A 19 -31.78 6.30 37.46
CA THR A 19 -30.62 6.37 38.35
C THR A 19 -29.31 5.84 37.77
N THR A 20 -28.22 6.54 38.13
CA THR A 20 -26.81 6.16 38.05
C THR A 20 -26.50 4.86 38.78
N ILE A 21 -25.85 3.87 38.15
CA ILE A 21 -24.90 2.94 38.79
C ILE A 21 -23.75 2.60 37.82
N HIS A 22 -22.55 3.04 38.19
CA HIS A 22 -21.26 2.53 37.71
C HIS A 22 -21.09 1.04 38.07
N ARG A 23 -20.59 0.19 37.16
CA ARG A 23 -19.69 -0.93 37.55
C ARG A 23 -18.89 -1.53 36.40
N ASN A 24 -17.57 -1.47 36.60
CA ASN A 24 -16.48 -2.31 36.11
C ASN A 24 -16.87 -3.61 35.38
N LEU A 25 -16.46 -3.73 34.11
CA LEU A 25 -16.37 -5.00 33.39
C LEU A 25 -14.94 -5.55 33.48
N HIS A 26 -14.68 -6.25 34.59
CA HIS A 26 -13.66 -7.30 34.66
C HIS A 26 -14.22 -8.58 34.02
N PRO A 27 -13.43 -9.38 33.27
CA PRO A 27 -13.85 -10.72 32.86
C PRO A 27 -13.61 -11.67 34.03
N ASN A 28 -14.63 -11.91 34.84
CA ASN A 28 -14.62 -13.00 35.80
C ASN A 28 -14.91 -14.31 35.06
N ILE A 29 -13.87 -15.13 35.00
CA ILE A 29 -13.92 -16.58 34.92
C ILE A 29 -14.72 -17.07 36.14
N GLY A 30 -15.70 -17.95 35.92
CA GLY A 30 -16.40 -18.71 36.98
C GLY A 30 -17.87 -18.36 37.16
N TYR A 31 -18.77 -19.19 36.61
CA TYR A 31 -19.45 -20.23 37.39
C TYR A 31 -20.51 -20.95 36.53
N SER A 32 -20.28 -22.24 36.28
CA SER A 32 -21.34 -23.26 36.23
C SER A 32 -20.86 -24.48 37.04
N GLN A 33 -20.76 -24.29 38.35
CA GLN A 33 -20.64 -25.39 39.33
C GLN A 33 -21.90 -25.40 40.20
N ARG A 34 -22.86 -26.24 39.80
CA ARG A 34 -23.78 -26.98 40.69
C ARG A 34 -24.45 -28.07 39.86
N LEU A 35 -23.79 -29.23 39.81
CA LEU A 35 -24.36 -30.59 39.84
C LEU A 35 -23.24 -31.57 39.45
N ARG A 36 -22.39 -31.91 40.42
CA ARG A 36 -21.72 -33.22 40.54
C ARG A 36 -20.98 -33.30 41.87
N HIS A 37 -21.66 -33.85 42.86
CA HIS A 37 -21.07 -34.66 43.92
C HIS A 37 -21.90 -35.93 44.02
N LEU A 38 -21.22 -37.04 44.32
CA LEU A 38 -21.63 -38.45 44.29
C LEU A 38 -21.47 -39.03 42.85
N ILE A 39 -20.49 -39.88 42.52
CA ILE A 39 -19.79 -40.90 43.31
C ILE A 39 -18.43 -41.23 42.65
N TYR A 40 -17.44 -41.30 43.54
CA TYR A 40 -16.17 -42.06 43.55
C TYR A 40 -15.02 -41.80 42.58
N ALA A 41 -13.92 -41.38 43.24
CA ALA A 41 -12.53 -41.54 42.85
C ALA A 41 -12.04 -42.98 43.14
N SER A 42 -11.22 -43.50 42.24
CA SER A 42 -10.23 -44.58 42.37
C SER A 42 -9.83 -44.88 40.91
N SER A 43 -8.59 -44.75 40.43
CA SER A 43 -7.33 -45.14 41.02
C SER A 43 -6.18 -44.51 40.22
N SER A 44 -5.10 -44.16 40.89
CA SER A 44 -3.76 -44.16 40.31
C SER A 44 -3.04 -45.41 40.82
N ASP A 45 -2.47 -46.18 39.90
CA ASP A 45 -1.11 -46.74 39.96
C ASP A 45 -1.01 -48.16 39.40
N ALA A 46 0.08 -48.30 38.62
CA ALA A 46 0.83 -49.52 38.31
C ALA A 46 0.25 -50.53 37.29
N VAL A 47 0.90 -50.51 36.13
CA VAL A 47 1.06 -51.60 35.15
C VAL A 47 1.70 -52.83 35.84
N PRO A 48 1.30 -54.07 35.49
CA PRO A 48 2.24 -54.94 34.77
C PRO A 48 1.62 -55.83 33.67
N ASP A 49 2.52 -56.25 32.78
CA ASP A 49 2.41 -57.11 31.60
C ASP A 49 1.89 -58.56 31.86
N PRO A 50 1.59 -59.36 30.80
CA PRO A 50 0.83 -60.61 30.89
C PRO A 50 1.70 -61.91 30.92
N VAL A 51 1.00 -63.07 31.06
CA VAL A 51 1.37 -64.49 30.76
C VAL A 51 1.80 -65.35 31.98
N PRO A 52 1.58 -66.70 32.09
CA PRO A 52 0.49 -67.61 31.66
C PRO A 52 0.00 -68.59 32.79
N ALA A 53 -0.82 -69.57 32.38
CA ALA A 53 -1.40 -70.75 33.03
C ALA A 53 -0.59 -71.54 34.09
N ASP A 54 -1.31 -72.15 35.05
CA ASP A 54 -1.16 -73.50 35.67
C ASP A 54 -2.33 -73.66 36.69
N ALA A 55 -3.24 -74.65 36.59
CA ALA A 55 -3.16 -76.07 36.96
C ALA A 55 -3.11 -76.35 38.48
N ASP A 56 -4.10 -77.15 38.94
CA ASP A 56 -4.21 -77.90 40.21
C ASP A 56 -4.38 -77.08 41.51
N THR A 57 -5.41 -77.26 42.34
CA THR A 57 -5.78 -78.52 43.00
C THR A 57 -7.08 -78.36 43.81
N LEU A 58 -7.95 -79.38 43.74
CA LEU A 58 -8.72 -80.03 44.83
C LEU A 58 -9.70 -79.17 45.68
N ALA A 59 -10.88 -79.63 46.08
CA ALA A 59 -11.68 -80.84 45.89
C ALA A 59 -12.98 -80.64 46.70
N GLN A 60 -13.94 -81.56 46.49
CA GLN A 60 -15.13 -81.84 47.34
C GLN A 60 -16.32 -80.89 47.14
N THR A 61 -17.56 -81.32 46.89
CA THR A 61 -18.18 -82.66 46.80
C THR A 61 -19.57 -82.47 46.16
N ALA A 62 -20.03 -83.46 45.41
CA ALA A 62 -21.35 -83.50 44.79
C ALA A 62 -22.48 -83.84 45.80
N SER A 63 -23.63 -83.15 45.63
CA SER A 63 -25.04 -83.61 45.59
C SER A 63 -25.63 -84.56 46.67
N PRO A 64 -26.96 -84.78 46.73
CA PRO A 64 -28.17 -83.97 46.45
C PRO A 64 -29.16 -84.04 47.65
N LEU A 65 -30.45 -83.66 47.47
CA LEU A 65 -31.71 -84.20 48.05
C LEU A 65 -32.76 -83.07 48.16
N GLU A 66 -33.83 -83.13 47.35
CA GLU A 66 -35.21 -83.49 47.73
C GLU A 66 -36.13 -82.26 47.98
N GLY A 67 -37.23 -82.16 47.22
CA GLY A 67 -38.44 -81.43 47.65
C GLY A 67 -39.23 -82.28 48.66
N PRO A 68 -40.31 -81.77 49.32
CA PRO A 68 -41.51 -81.36 48.57
C PRO A 68 -42.44 -80.29 49.21
N SER A 69 -43.52 -79.98 48.46
CA SER A 69 -44.90 -79.63 48.86
C SER A 69 -45.29 -78.22 49.35
N ASN A 70 -45.91 -77.48 48.41
CA ASN A 70 -47.20 -76.77 48.45
C ASN A 70 -47.73 -76.15 49.77
N SER A 71 -47.97 -74.83 49.76
CA SER A 71 -49.35 -74.28 49.76
C SER A 71 -49.42 -72.74 49.65
N ILE A 72 -50.12 -72.30 48.59
CA ILE A 72 -51.16 -71.25 48.58
C ILE A 72 -50.79 -69.85 49.11
N LEU A 73 -50.61 -68.88 48.21
CA LEU A 73 -51.42 -67.64 48.17
C LEU A 73 -51.06 -66.76 46.96
N LYS A 74 -52.01 -66.70 46.01
CA LYS A 74 -52.35 -65.61 45.09
C LYS A 74 -51.33 -64.47 44.93
N ASN A 75 -50.80 -64.30 43.71
CA ASN A 75 -50.87 -63.05 42.91
C ASN A 75 -50.11 -63.17 41.58
N SER A 76 -50.67 -63.92 40.61
CA SER A 76 -50.15 -64.02 39.23
C SER A 76 -50.41 -62.78 38.36
N ILE A 77 -50.22 -61.56 38.90
CA ILE A 77 -50.30 -60.31 38.12
C ILE A 77 -49.07 -59.42 38.33
N ALA A 78 -48.21 -59.68 39.33
CA ALA A 78 -47.06 -58.82 39.66
C ALA A 78 -45.71 -59.24 39.05
N ASP A 79 -45.49 -60.53 38.74
CA ASP A 79 -44.19 -61.02 38.26
C ASP A 79 -43.93 -60.77 36.76
N LEU A 80 -44.98 -60.52 35.96
CA LEU A 80 -44.84 -60.14 34.56
C LEU A 80 -44.40 -58.67 34.39
N ASP A 81 -44.85 -57.76 35.27
CA ASP A 81 -44.54 -56.32 35.21
C ASP A 81 -43.08 -56.02 35.65
N ILE A 82 -42.51 -56.79 36.58
CA ILE A 82 -41.10 -56.64 37.02
C ILE A 82 -40.12 -57.12 35.94
N ALA A 83 -40.41 -58.26 35.29
CA ALA A 83 -39.59 -58.78 34.20
C ALA A 83 -39.62 -57.85 32.97
N GLU A 84 -40.77 -57.26 32.67
CA GLU A 84 -40.94 -56.29 31.59
C GLU A 84 -40.20 -54.97 31.88
N ARG A 85 -40.27 -54.46 33.13
CA ARG A 85 -39.48 -53.30 33.57
C ARG A 85 -37.98 -53.53 33.51
N MET A 86 -37.50 -54.73 33.89
CA MET A 86 -36.08 -55.05 33.82
C MET A 86 -35.58 -55.12 32.37
N LYS A 87 -36.39 -55.65 31.46
CA LYS A 87 -36.08 -55.67 30.04
C LYS A 87 -36.05 -54.25 29.45
N GLU A 88 -37.02 -53.40 29.80
CA GLU A 88 -37.05 -51.99 29.39
C GLU A 88 -35.83 -51.22 29.93
N LEU A 89 -35.43 -51.44 31.19
CA LEU A 89 -34.24 -50.83 31.78
C LEU A 89 -32.95 -51.28 31.10
N GLN A 90 -32.84 -52.57 30.75
CA GLN A 90 -31.69 -53.10 30.01
C GLN A 90 -31.60 -52.51 28.60
N GLU A 91 -32.73 -52.42 27.89
CA GLU A 91 -32.80 -51.80 26.56
C GLU A 91 -32.36 -50.33 26.61
N ARG A 92 -32.85 -49.55 27.58
CA ARG A 92 -32.44 -48.14 27.78
C ARG A 92 -30.95 -47.99 28.14
N LEU A 93 -30.37 -48.95 28.86
CA LEU A 93 -28.96 -48.90 29.27
C LEU A 93 -28.04 -49.20 28.08
N ILE A 94 -28.39 -50.19 27.25
CA ILE A 94 -27.70 -50.49 26.00
C ILE A 94 -27.78 -49.29 25.04
N GLU A 95 -28.95 -48.67 24.93
CA GLU A 95 -29.16 -47.49 24.11
C GLU A 95 -28.31 -46.30 24.59
N ALA A 96 -28.29 -46.03 25.90
CA ALA A 96 -27.45 -44.99 26.48
C ALA A 96 -25.95 -45.25 26.27
N GLN A 97 -25.52 -46.51 26.37
CA GLN A 97 -24.12 -46.90 26.13
C GLN A 97 -23.70 -46.67 24.67
N ARG A 98 -24.56 -47.06 23.71
CA ARG A 98 -24.34 -46.78 22.28
C ARG A 98 -24.29 -45.28 21.99
N ALA A 99 -25.20 -44.50 22.58
CA ALA A 99 -25.22 -43.05 22.42
C ALA A 99 -23.94 -42.38 22.97
N LEU A 100 -23.42 -42.88 24.10
CA LEU A 100 -22.16 -42.39 24.67
C LEU A 100 -20.97 -42.72 23.75
N GLN A 101 -20.86 -43.97 23.31
CA GLN A 101 -19.79 -44.42 22.40
C GLN A 101 -19.79 -43.60 21.11
N PHE A 102 -20.95 -43.41 20.49
CA PHE A 102 -21.08 -42.57 19.29
C PHE A 102 -20.64 -41.13 19.54
N SER A 103 -20.97 -40.56 20.71
CA SER A 103 -20.55 -39.20 21.07
C SER A 103 -19.04 -39.08 21.26
N GLU A 104 -18.39 -40.08 21.86
CA GLU A 104 -16.93 -40.13 22.03
C GLU A 104 -16.21 -40.26 20.69
N GLU A 105 -16.66 -41.18 19.83
CA GLU A 105 -16.11 -41.37 18.48
C GLU A 105 -16.24 -40.09 17.65
N ARG A 106 -17.40 -39.44 17.69
CA ARG A 106 -17.64 -38.15 17.04
C ARG A 106 -16.68 -37.08 17.57
N GLN A 107 -16.49 -36.99 18.89
CA GLN A 107 -15.55 -36.01 19.46
C GLN A 107 -14.11 -36.27 18.99
N ARG A 108 -13.68 -37.54 18.95
CA ARG A 108 -12.35 -37.92 18.42
C ARG A 108 -12.22 -37.60 16.94
N ALA A 109 -13.24 -37.88 16.13
CA ALA A 109 -13.24 -37.62 14.69
C ALA A 109 -13.21 -36.12 14.35
N LEU A 110 -13.92 -35.28 15.12
CA LEU A 110 -13.98 -33.83 14.89
C LEU A 110 -12.85 -33.04 15.56
N ALA A 111 -12.16 -33.60 16.56
CA ALA A 111 -11.10 -32.94 17.31
C ALA A 111 -10.04 -32.22 16.44
N PRO A 112 -9.47 -32.81 15.38
CA PRO A 112 -8.41 -32.16 14.59
C PRO A 112 -8.90 -30.96 13.77
N TYR A 113 -10.20 -30.85 13.52
CA TYR A 113 -10.77 -29.84 12.65
C TYR A 113 -11.55 -28.76 13.43
N ARG A 114 -11.67 -28.89 14.75
CA ARG A 114 -12.53 -28.03 15.58
C ARG A 114 -11.95 -26.62 15.74
N VAL A 115 -12.81 -25.62 15.56
CA VAL A 115 -12.49 -24.19 15.80
C VAL A 115 -13.07 -23.76 17.13
N SER A 116 -12.25 -23.16 18.01
CA SER A 116 -12.62 -22.85 19.39
C SER A 116 -13.47 -21.57 19.56
N GLY A 117 -13.38 -20.60 18.65
CA GLY A 117 -14.05 -19.32 18.78
C GLY A 117 -13.63 -18.28 17.74
N PRO A 118 -14.35 -17.16 17.60
CA PRO A 118 -13.89 -16.03 16.83
C PRO A 118 -12.76 -15.33 17.60
N ARG A 119 -11.69 -14.92 16.91
CA ARG A 119 -10.58 -14.19 17.53
C ARG A 119 -10.98 -12.78 17.96
N ARG A 120 -11.84 -12.12 17.17
CA ARG A 120 -12.29 -10.73 17.39
C ARG A 120 -13.51 -10.37 16.53
N GLY A 121 -14.20 -9.29 16.89
CA GLY A 121 -15.19 -8.64 16.03
C GLY A 121 -14.59 -7.84 14.87
N ILE A 122 -15.44 -7.33 13.98
CA ILE A 122 -15.01 -6.43 12.89
C ILE A 122 -14.76 -5.02 13.45
N ILE A 123 -13.53 -4.56 13.30
CA ILE A 123 -13.02 -3.28 13.80
C ILE A 123 -13.04 -2.23 12.67
N GLY A 124 -13.18 -0.95 13.02
CA GLY A 124 -13.27 0.18 12.09
C GLY A 124 -14.62 0.88 12.16
N ASN A 125 -14.77 2.05 11.56
CA ASN A 125 -16.05 2.78 11.45
C ASN A 125 -16.44 3.13 10.01
N SER A 126 -15.64 2.70 9.02
CA SER A 126 -15.89 2.97 7.62
C SER A 126 -17.26 2.44 7.16
N ARG A 127 -17.80 3.02 6.08
CA ARG A 127 -19.01 2.50 5.41
C ARG A 127 -18.91 1.01 5.10
N TYR A 128 -17.71 0.55 4.76
CA TYR A 128 -17.42 -0.83 4.40
C TYR A 128 -17.44 -1.75 5.61
N ALA A 129 -16.82 -1.36 6.73
CA ALA A 129 -16.86 -2.12 7.98
C ALA A 129 -18.30 -2.24 8.53
N ASN A 130 -19.07 -1.15 8.46
CA ASN A 130 -20.47 -1.12 8.88
C ASN A 130 -21.34 -2.04 8.00
N ALA A 131 -21.19 -1.98 6.68
CA ALA A 131 -21.90 -2.86 5.75
C ALA A 131 -21.55 -4.34 5.98
N LEU A 132 -20.26 -4.65 6.17
CA LEU A 132 -19.80 -6.01 6.46
C LEU A 132 -20.37 -6.54 7.79
N ARG A 133 -20.40 -5.72 8.86
CA ARG A 133 -21.07 -6.11 10.12
C ARG A 133 -22.54 -6.43 9.94
N LYS A 134 -23.27 -5.62 9.16
CA LYS A 134 -24.69 -5.88 8.86
C LYS A 134 -24.88 -7.20 8.10
N GLN A 135 -24.04 -7.48 7.10
CA GLN A 135 -24.08 -8.75 6.36
C GLN A 135 -23.77 -9.95 7.25
N ILE A 136 -22.77 -9.85 8.13
CA ILE A 136 -22.42 -10.91 9.08
C ILE A 136 -23.59 -11.18 10.05
N VAL A 137 -24.20 -10.13 10.62
CA VAL A 137 -25.34 -10.28 11.53
C VAL A 137 -26.57 -10.85 10.82
N ALA A 138 -26.82 -10.44 9.57
CA ALA A 138 -27.90 -11.02 8.77
C ALA A 138 -27.66 -12.51 8.51
N ALA A 139 -26.44 -12.88 8.12
CA ALA A 139 -26.06 -14.28 7.90
C ALA A 139 -26.06 -15.10 9.20
N SER A 140 -25.71 -14.51 10.35
CA SER A 140 -25.69 -15.22 11.64
C SER A 140 -27.09 -15.48 12.18
N ARG A 141 -28.02 -14.54 11.97
CA ARG A 141 -29.43 -14.64 12.41
C ARG A 141 -30.31 -15.44 11.46
N ASP A 142 -29.79 -15.87 10.31
CA ASP A 142 -30.53 -16.71 9.38
C ASP A 142 -30.86 -18.07 9.99
N ARG A 143 -32.13 -18.25 10.38
CA ARG A 143 -32.66 -19.52 10.91
C ARG A 143 -32.70 -20.63 9.88
N ARG A 144 -32.74 -20.29 8.58
CA ARG A 144 -32.69 -21.27 7.48
C ARG A 144 -31.30 -21.86 7.29
N ARG A 145 -30.27 -21.20 7.86
CA ARG A 145 -28.87 -21.64 7.81
C ARG A 145 -28.36 -21.80 6.37
N THR A 146 -28.75 -20.85 5.52
CA THR A 146 -28.33 -20.80 4.12
C THR A 146 -26.80 -20.86 4.03
N PRO A 147 -26.24 -21.64 3.08
CA PRO A 147 -24.80 -21.65 2.83
C PRO A 147 -24.28 -20.24 2.55
N VAL A 148 -23.03 -19.96 2.96
CA VAL A 148 -22.43 -18.62 2.81
C VAL A 148 -21.09 -18.73 2.08
N VAL A 149 -20.87 -17.91 1.06
CA VAL A 149 -19.59 -17.77 0.36
C VAL A 149 -18.95 -16.44 0.75
N ILE A 150 -17.76 -16.50 1.36
CA ILE A 150 -16.97 -15.33 1.75
C ILE A 150 -15.76 -15.24 0.83
N PHE A 151 -15.70 -14.22 -0.03
CA PHE A 151 -14.56 -14.03 -0.92
C PHE A 151 -13.92 -12.65 -0.73
N GLY A 152 -12.62 -12.59 -1.00
CA GLY A 152 -11.83 -11.37 -0.92
C GLY A 152 -10.33 -11.69 -0.93
N GLU A 153 -9.50 -10.67 -1.09
CA GLU A 153 -8.05 -10.80 -1.15
C GLU A 153 -7.41 -11.56 0.03
N PRO A 154 -6.15 -12.03 -0.12
CA PRO A 154 -5.39 -12.64 0.96
C PRO A 154 -5.27 -11.70 2.18
N GLY A 155 -5.19 -12.29 3.38
CA GLY A 155 -4.93 -11.53 4.61
C GLY A 155 -6.12 -10.77 5.20
N LEU A 156 -7.33 -10.94 4.67
CA LEU A 156 -8.55 -10.32 5.19
C LEU A 156 -9.19 -11.05 6.38
N GLN A 157 -8.54 -12.09 6.92
CA GLN A 157 -9.02 -12.90 8.05
C GLN A 157 -10.43 -13.49 7.83
N LYS A 158 -10.70 -14.02 6.62
CA LYS A 158 -12.00 -14.60 6.22
C LYS A 158 -12.50 -15.70 7.17
N ASN A 159 -11.60 -16.51 7.71
CA ASN A 159 -11.95 -17.56 8.68
C ASN A 159 -12.51 -16.99 9.99
N ASN A 160 -12.03 -15.83 10.43
CA ASN A 160 -12.59 -15.14 11.58
C ASN A 160 -14.02 -14.63 11.30
N ILE A 161 -14.30 -14.21 10.06
CA ILE A 161 -15.64 -13.81 9.63
C ILE A 161 -16.59 -15.02 9.64
N ALA A 162 -16.14 -16.17 9.12
CA ALA A 162 -16.90 -17.41 9.18
C ALA A 162 -17.22 -17.83 10.63
N ALA A 163 -16.24 -17.73 11.53
CA ALA A 163 -16.45 -17.98 12.95
C ALA A 163 -17.46 -17.00 13.58
N LEU A 164 -17.40 -15.70 13.24
CA LEU A 164 -18.38 -14.71 13.72
C LEU A 164 -19.81 -15.04 13.28
N ILE A 165 -20.00 -15.57 12.07
CA ILE A 165 -21.32 -16.01 11.58
C ILE A 165 -21.85 -17.18 12.40
N HIS A 166 -21.01 -18.18 12.68
CA HIS A 166 -21.41 -19.36 13.46
C HIS A 166 -21.70 -19.02 14.92
N PHE A 167 -20.75 -18.39 15.62
CA PHE A 167 -20.90 -18.07 17.05
C PHE A 167 -21.88 -16.94 17.33
N GLY A 168 -22.21 -16.13 16.32
CA GLY A 168 -23.30 -15.16 16.37
C GLY A 168 -24.69 -15.72 16.02
N SER A 169 -24.79 -17.02 15.75
CA SER A 169 -26.04 -17.71 15.44
C SER A 169 -26.69 -18.33 16.69
N PRO A 170 -27.98 -18.74 16.63
CA PRO A 170 -28.62 -19.49 17.71
C PRO A 170 -27.95 -20.83 18.03
N PHE A 171 -27.14 -21.37 17.12
CA PHE A 171 -26.47 -22.67 17.22
C PHE A 171 -24.98 -22.54 17.60
N ASN A 172 -24.63 -21.48 18.34
CA ASN A 172 -23.25 -21.18 18.71
C ASN A 172 -22.56 -22.22 19.63
N ASN A 173 -23.34 -23.11 20.24
CA ASN A 173 -22.85 -24.20 21.08
C ASN A 173 -22.52 -25.48 20.27
N ALA A 174 -22.96 -25.54 19.02
CA ALA A 174 -22.70 -26.67 18.14
C ALA A 174 -21.24 -26.66 17.63
N PRO A 175 -20.69 -27.79 17.15
CA PRO A 175 -19.30 -27.82 16.69
C PRO A 175 -19.12 -27.00 15.40
N LEU A 176 -18.12 -26.12 15.41
CA LEU A 176 -17.57 -25.46 14.22
C LEU A 176 -16.31 -26.19 13.78
N VAL A 177 -16.28 -26.59 12.52
CA VAL A 177 -15.23 -27.44 11.95
C VAL A 177 -14.64 -26.78 10.71
N GLN A 178 -13.33 -26.83 10.51
CA GLN A 178 -12.65 -26.22 9.36
C GLN A 178 -11.76 -27.22 8.62
N ILE A 179 -11.89 -27.26 7.29
CA ILE A 179 -11.03 -28.03 6.37
C ILE A 179 -10.45 -27.09 5.32
N ASP A 180 -9.22 -27.34 4.87
CA ASP A 180 -8.60 -26.62 3.76
C ASP A 180 -8.76 -27.37 2.44
N CYS A 181 -9.45 -26.77 1.47
CA CYS A 181 -9.70 -27.40 0.17
C CYS A 181 -8.44 -27.59 -0.67
N ASP A 182 -7.34 -26.90 -0.36
CA ASP A 182 -6.03 -27.07 -1.00
C ASP A 182 -5.39 -28.43 -0.66
N ARG A 183 -5.84 -29.07 0.43
CA ARG A 183 -5.30 -30.35 0.94
C ARG A 183 -6.26 -31.52 0.78
N LEU A 184 -7.39 -31.31 0.12
CA LEU A 184 -8.36 -32.37 -0.13
C LEU A 184 -7.84 -33.33 -1.19
N ASP A 185 -7.99 -34.63 -0.94
CA ASP A 185 -7.77 -35.67 -1.95
C ASP A 185 -8.73 -35.48 -3.15
N ASP A 186 -8.33 -35.97 -4.33
CA ASP A 186 -9.13 -35.88 -5.57
C ASP A 186 -10.53 -36.52 -5.46
N ASP A 187 -10.71 -37.45 -4.52
CA ASP A 187 -11.97 -38.16 -4.25
C ASP A 187 -12.83 -37.50 -3.15
N ALA A 188 -12.36 -36.40 -2.53
CA ALA A 188 -12.99 -35.76 -1.36
C ALA A 188 -13.32 -36.73 -0.20
N SER A 189 -12.48 -37.77 -0.04
CA SER A 189 -12.70 -38.88 0.91
C SER A 189 -12.82 -38.41 2.37
N GLU A 190 -12.12 -37.34 2.73
CA GLU A 190 -12.15 -36.72 4.06
C GLU A 190 -13.50 -36.05 4.35
N LEU A 191 -14.15 -35.47 3.32
CA LEU A 191 -15.42 -34.76 3.46
C LEU A 191 -16.61 -35.73 3.45
N ILE A 192 -16.63 -36.70 2.53
CA ILE A 192 -17.79 -37.57 2.25
C ILE A 192 -17.61 -38.99 2.80
N GLY A 193 -16.36 -39.45 2.96
CA GLY A 193 -16.04 -40.82 3.34
C GLY A 193 -15.78 -41.70 2.11
N ARG A 194 -15.15 -42.86 2.35
CA ARG A 194 -14.90 -43.89 1.33
C ARG A 194 -15.02 -45.28 1.95
N GLY A 195 -15.87 -46.11 1.38
CA GLY A 195 -16.14 -47.46 1.90
C GLY A 195 -16.62 -47.41 3.36
N ALA A 196 -15.96 -48.17 4.24
CA ALA A 196 -16.27 -48.20 5.67
C ALA A 196 -15.86 -46.92 6.44
N LYS A 197 -14.98 -46.07 5.88
CA LYS A 197 -14.50 -44.86 6.55
C LYS A 197 -15.51 -43.73 6.35
N LYS A 198 -16.19 -43.34 7.44
CA LYS A 198 -17.16 -42.23 7.46
C LYS A 198 -16.46 -40.87 7.28
N GLY A 199 -17.00 -40.00 6.41
CA GLY A 199 -16.48 -38.65 6.16
C GLY A 199 -16.93 -37.61 7.19
N LEU A 200 -16.37 -36.40 7.11
CA LEU A 200 -16.67 -35.32 8.06
C LEU A 200 -18.16 -34.94 8.09
N LEU A 201 -18.85 -34.99 6.94
CA LEU A 201 -20.26 -34.66 6.83
C LEU A 201 -21.16 -35.59 7.67
N TYR A 202 -20.71 -36.83 7.92
CA TYR A 202 -21.41 -37.79 8.78
C TYR A 202 -21.29 -37.45 10.27
N TRP A 203 -20.12 -36.95 10.69
CA TRP A 203 -19.83 -36.69 12.10
C TRP A 203 -20.36 -35.34 12.60
N VAL A 204 -20.52 -34.35 11.72
CA VAL A 204 -20.99 -33.03 12.10
C VAL A 204 -22.53 -33.05 12.28
N PRO A 205 -23.06 -32.70 13.46
CA PRO A 205 -24.50 -32.65 13.70
C PRO A 205 -25.14 -31.55 12.86
N ASN A 206 -26.46 -31.62 12.67
CA ASN A 206 -27.22 -30.65 11.89
C ASN A 206 -26.92 -29.22 12.33
N GLU A 207 -26.95 -28.97 13.63
CA GLU A 207 -26.69 -27.65 14.23
C GLU A 207 -25.24 -27.16 14.04
N GLY A 208 -24.32 -28.06 13.70
CA GLY A 208 -22.90 -27.78 13.46
C GLY A 208 -22.64 -27.04 12.14
N THR A 209 -21.44 -26.50 11.99
CA THR A 209 -21.03 -25.71 10.81
C THR A 209 -19.68 -26.18 10.29
N ILE A 210 -19.55 -26.30 8.97
CA ILE A 210 -18.32 -26.66 8.28
C ILE A 210 -17.80 -25.44 7.52
N ILE A 211 -16.53 -25.10 7.72
CA ILE A 211 -15.80 -24.07 6.98
C ILE A 211 -14.93 -24.76 5.93
N LEU A 212 -15.19 -24.47 4.66
CA LEU A 212 -14.37 -24.87 3.53
C LEU A 212 -13.42 -23.72 3.17
N ASN A 213 -12.15 -23.83 3.55
CA ASN A 213 -11.13 -22.82 3.28
C ASN A 213 -10.54 -22.99 1.87
N ASN A 214 -10.18 -21.88 1.22
CA ASN A 214 -9.58 -21.88 -0.12
C ASN A 214 -10.36 -22.65 -1.19
N VAL A 215 -11.69 -22.50 -1.25
CA VAL A 215 -12.54 -23.28 -2.17
C VAL A 215 -12.14 -23.19 -3.65
N HIS A 216 -11.55 -22.06 -4.06
CA HIS A 216 -11.01 -21.82 -5.40
C HIS A 216 -9.78 -22.68 -5.77
N LYS A 217 -9.10 -23.28 -4.79
CA LYS A 217 -7.96 -24.19 -4.98
C LYS A 217 -8.35 -25.68 -4.90
N ALA A 218 -9.63 -25.99 -4.71
CA ALA A 218 -10.08 -27.37 -4.68
C ALA A 218 -9.71 -28.09 -5.99
N PRO A 219 -9.32 -29.38 -5.94
CA PRO A 219 -9.09 -30.17 -7.13
C PRO A 219 -10.30 -30.12 -8.08
N PRO A 220 -10.09 -30.12 -9.41
CA PRO A 220 -11.18 -29.99 -10.38
C PRO A 220 -12.19 -31.14 -10.29
N SER A 221 -11.78 -32.33 -9.85
CA SER A 221 -12.65 -33.49 -9.57
C SER A 221 -13.58 -33.28 -8.37
N VAL A 222 -13.18 -32.46 -7.39
CA VAL A 222 -13.91 -32.20 -6.14
C VAL A 222 -14.96 -31.09 -6.29
N LEU A 223 -14.79 -30.17 -7.25
CA LEU A 223 -15.77 -29.11 -7.52
C LEU A 223 -17.22 -29.57 -7.78
N PRO A 224 -17.49 -30.58 -8.64
CA PRO A 224 -18.86 -31.07 -8.85
C PRO A 224 -19.44 -31.71 -7.57
N ILE A 225 -18.59 -32.34 -6.77
CA ILE A 225 -18.97 -32.93 -5.48
C ILE A 225 -19.39 -31.80 -4.52
N LEU A 226 -18.58 -30.74 -4.38
CA LEU A 226 -18.92 -29.59 -3.55
C LEU A 226 -20.20 -28.89 -4.01
N GLN A 227 -20.42 -28.75 -5.32
CA GLN A 227 -21.68 -28.20 -5.85
C GLN A 227 -22.89 -29.04 -5.46
N ARG A 228 -22.75 -30.37 -5.50
CA ARG A 228 -23.81 -31.28 -5.07
C ARG A 228 -24.10 -31.11 -3.58
N GLU A 229 -23.09 -31.11 -2.73
CA GLU A 229 -23.27 -31.00 -1.27
C GLU A 229 -23.80 -29.62 -0.85
N VAL A 230 -23.28 -28.54 -1.44
CA VAL A 230 -23.75 -27.17 -1.19
C VAL A 230 -25.18 -26.98 -1.72
N GLY A 231 -25.49 -27.54 -2.90
CA GLY A 231 -26.84 -27.53 -3.46
C GLY A 231 -27.84 -28.25 -2.56
N THR A 232 -27.48 -29.42 -2.04
CA THR A 232 -28.31 -30.16 -1.08
C THR A 232 -28.50 -29.36 0.22
N ALA A 233 -27.44 -28.75 0.77
CA ALA A 233 -27.53 -27.90 1.95
C ALA A 233 -28.40 -26.65 1.71
N SER A 234 -28.34 -26.04 0.52
CA SER A 234 -29.19 -24.91 0.14
C SER A 234 -30.66 -25.30 0.01
N VAL A 235 -30.95 -26.48 -0.54
CA VAL A 235 -32.33 -27.01 -0.62
C VAL A 235 -32.86 -27.34 0.78
N ALA A 236 -32.05 -27.98 1.64
CA ALA A 236 -32.41 -28.24 3.03
C ALA A 236 -32.70 -26.95 3.81
N ALA A 237 -31.94 -25.88 3.57
CA ALA A 237 -32.17 -24.56 4.15
C ALA A 237 -33.49 -23.91 3.68
N SER A 238 -33.95 -24.21 2.46
CA SER A 238 -35.21 -23.66 1.92
C SER A 238 -36.48 -24.30 2.52
N MET A 239 -36.34 -25.45 3.20
CA MET A 239 -37.44 -26.16 3.85
C MET A 239 -37.72 -25.57 5.24
N ASP A 240 -39.00 -25.32 5.55
CA ASP A 240 -39.42 -24.76 6.82
C ASP A 240 -39.24 -25.77 7.97
N MET A 241 -38.17 -25.59 8.76
CA MET A 241 -37.82 -26.44 9.92
C MET A 241 -38.87 -26.44 11.03
N SER A 242 -39.79 -25.46 11.06
CA SER A 242 -40.86 -25.36 12.07
C SER A 242 -41.88 -26.51 12.01
N ARG A 243 -41.91 -27.28 10.91
CA ARG A 243 -42.77 -28.47 10.76
C ARG A 243 -42.14 -29.76 11.31
N LEU A 244 -40.89 -29.72 11.79
CA LEU A 244 -40.15 -30.89 12.28
C LEU A 244 -39.99 -30.92 13.81
N GLU A 245 -40.50 -29.93 14.55
CA GLU A 245 -40.38 -29.85 16.02
C GLU A 245 -41.26 -30.86 16.79
N GLY A 246 -41.93 -31.80 16.12
CA GLY A 246 -42.82 -32.79 16.73
C GLY A 246 -42.32 -34.25 16.71
N PHE A 247 -41.08 -34.52 16.31
CA PHE A 247 -40.56 -35.89 16.21
C PHE A 247 -39.40 -36.10 17.16
N ASP A 248 -39.67 -36.85 18.23
CA ASP A 248 -38.74 -37.18 19.32
C ASP A 248 -37.50 -37.91 18.78
N LEU A 249 -36.34 -37.43 19.19
CA LEU A 249 -35.01 -37.72 18.65
C LEU A 249 -34.38 -39.02 19.19
N LEU A 250 -35.17 -40.02 19.61
CA LEU A 250 -34.63 -41.22 20.26
C LEU A 250 -34.96 -42.56 19.61
N ASN A 251 -35.95 -42.70 18.73
CA ASN A 251 -36.26 -44.01 18.16
C ASN A 251 -35.82 -44.14 16.70
N GLY A 252 -34.85 -45.03 16.45
CA GLY A 252 -34.48 -45.50 15.11
C GLY A 252 -32.97 -45.67 14.91
N TYR A 253 -32.38 -46.61 15.66
CA TYR A 253 -31.08 -47.19 15.32
C TYR A 253 -31.35 -48.49 14.56
N ASP A 254 -31.35 -48.44 13.22
CA ASP A 254 -31.20 -49.64 12.41
C ASP A 254 -29.74 -49.69 11.93
N GLU A 255 -28.95 -50.52 12.61
CA GLU A 255 -27.81 -51.17 11.99
C GLU A 255 -28.37 -52.33 11.14
N ASP A 256 -27.83 -52.50 9.94
CA ASP A 256 -28.15 -53.57 8.99
C ASP A 256 -29.46 -53.40 8.20
N GLY A 257 -29.41 -52.55 7.16
CA GLY A 257 -30.45 -52.44 6.14
C GLY A 257 -29.88 -52.11 4.76
N GLU A 258 -29.43 -53.13 4.03
CA GLU A 258 -29.60 -53.15 2.58
C GLU A 258 -31.11 -53.06 2.30
N ASP A 259 -31.51 -52.23 1.35
CA ASP A 259 -32.90 -51.91 0.93
C ASP A 259 -33.76 -51.00 1.83
N GLY A 260 -33.71 -49.70 1.49
CA GLY A 260 -34.89 -48.92 1.09
C GLY A 260 -36.08 -48.79 2.03
N SER A 261 -36.05 -47.84 2.98
CA SER A 261 -37.30 -47.24 3.50
C SER A 261 -37.19 -45.88 4.21
N ASP A 262 -36.13 -45.07 3.97
CA ASP A 262 -35.92 -43.80 4.67
C ASP A 262 -35.71 -42.57 3.74
N GLU A 263 -36.54 -42.48 2.69
CA GLU A 263 -36.47 -41.44 1.66
C GLU A 263 -37.67 -40.48 1.72
N VAL A 264 -37.41 -39.17 1.75
CA VAL A 264 -38.45 -38.15 1.52
C VAL A 264 -38.36 -37.73 0.05
N VAL A 265 -39.42 -37.98 -0.71
CA VAL A 265 -39.55 -37.51 -2.09
C VAL A 265 -40.03 -36.07 -2.06
N VAL A 266 -39.24 -35.16 -2.60
CA VAL A 266 -39.60 -33.74 -2.70
C VAL A 266 -39.58 -33.30 -4.15
N ASP A 267 -40.61 -32.58 -4.56
CA ASP A 267 -40.66 -31.92 -5.87
C ASP A 267 -39.83 -30.65 -5.82
N VAL A 268 -38.68 -30.65 -6.50
CA VAL A 268 -37.79 -29.49 -6.60
C VAL A 268 -37.99 -28.85 -7.96
N LEU A 269 -38.39 -27.58 -7.97
CA LEU A 269 -38.45 -26.77 -9.18
C LEU A 269 -37.02 -26.49 -9.66
N THR A 270 -36.63 -27.05 -10.80
CA THR A 270 -35.30 -26.83 -11.37
C THR A 270 -35.23 -25.48 -12.09
N ALA A 271 -34.01 -24.97 -12.34
CA ALA A 271 -33.78 -23.72 -13.08
C ALA A 271 -34.40 -23.71 -14.49
N ALA A 272 -34.78 -24.87 -15.03
CA ALA A 272 -35.49 -25.03 -16.30
C ALA A 272 -37.04 -25.01 -16.18
N GLY A 273 -37.59 -24.70 -15.00
CA GLY A 273 -39.04 -24.65 -14.75
C GLY A 273 -39.72 -26.02 -14.66
N THR A 274 -38.95 -27.11 -14.71
CA THR A 274 -39.47 -28.48 -14.63
C THR A 274 -39.47 -28.98 -13.18
N LEU A 275 -40.60 -29.56 -12.74
CA LEU A 275 -40.71 -30.27 -11.47
C LEU A 275 -39.90 -31.57 -11.56
N ALA A 276 -38.76 -31.63 -10.88
CA ALA A 276 -37.95 -32.84 -10.78
C ALA A 276 -38.18 -33.48 -9.41
N ARG A 277 -38.65 -34.73 -9.40
CA ARG A 277 -38.73 -35.56 -8.18
C ARG A 277 -37.32 -35.87 -7.71
N ARG A 278 -36.90 -35.29 -6.59
CA ARG A 278 -35.60 -35.55 -5.99
C ARG A 278 -35.79 -36.34 -4.70
N LYS A 279 -35.21 -37.54 -4.68
CA LYS A 279 -35.09 -38.35 -3.47
C LYS A 279 -34.06 -37.69 -2.56
N LEU A 280 -34.49 -37.18 -1.41
CA LEU A 280 -33.60 -36.59 -0.40
C LEU A 280 -33.61 -37.50 0.84
N PRO A 281 -32.44 -37.92 1.36
CA PRO A 281 -32.38 -38.60 2.65
C PRO A 281 -32.89 -37.66 3.75
N ARG A 282 -33.59 -38.21 4.77
CA ARG A 282 -34.09 -37.45 5.93
C ARG A 282 -33.00 -36.49 6.45
N CYS A 283 -33.31 -35.20 6.41
CA CYS A 283 -32.36 -34.09 6.44
C CYS A 283 -31.38 -34.14 7.63
N ARG A 284 -30.13 -34.53 7.36
CA ARG A 284 -28.98 -34.20 8.20
C ARG A 284 -27.93 -33.42 7.43
N PHE A 285 -28.02 -32.09 7.39
CA PHE A 285 -26.99 -31.26 6.76
C PHE A 285 -26.51 -30.14 7.69
N PRO A 286 -25.20 -30.11 8.02
CA PRO A 286 -24.61 -28.99 8.72
C PRO A 286 -24.54 -27.75 7.80
N ARG A 287 -24.44 -26.58 8.42
CA ARG A 287 -24.29 -25.34 7.64
C ARG A 287 -22.91 -25.32 6.98
N ILE A 288 -22.85 -25.00 5.69
CA ILE A 288 -21.59 -24.88 4.95
C ILE A 288 -21.24 -23.40 4.77
N ILE A 289 -20.04 -23.01 5.21
CA ILE A 289 -19.45 -21.68 4.95
C ILE A 289 -18.19 -21.88 4.13
N MET A 290 -18.16 -21.29 2.94
CA MET A 290 -17.03 -21.36 2.03
C MET A 290 -16.23 -20.07 2.10
N THR A 291 -14.90 -20.16 2.06
CA THR A 291 -14.02 -19.00 1.97
C THR A 291 -13.05 -19.12 0.79
N GLY A 292 -12.74 -18.00 0.13
CA GLY A 292 -11.88 -18.01 -1.06
C GLY A 292 -11.25 -16.66 -1.38
N GLU A 293 -10.25 -16.67 -2.26
CA GLU A 293 -9.62 -15.46 -2.80
C GLU A 293 -10.22 -15.05 -4.13
N GLN A 294 -10.59 -16.04 -4.93
CA GLN A 294 -11.24 -15.86 -6.22
C GLN A 294 -12.73 -16.18 -6.12
N ARG A 295 -13.48 -15.63 -7.07
CA ARG A 295 -14.89 -15.96 -7.27
C ARG A 295 -15.04 -17.36 -7.84
N VAL A 296 -16.05 -18.08 -7.38
CA VAL A 296 -16.40 -19.42 -7.88
C VAL A 296 -17.88 -19.38 -8.27
N PRO A 297 -18.20 -18.93 -9.51
CA PRO A 297 -19.58 -18.61 -9.90
C PRO A 297 -20.58 -19.73 -9.61
N LYS A 298 -20.19 -20.98 -9.90
CA LYS A 298 -21.04 -22.16 -9.70
C LYS A 298 -21.48 -22.40 -8.25
N LEU A 299 -20.70 -21.93 -7.27
CA LEU A 299 -21.04 -22.04 -5.84
C LEU A 299 -21.74 -20.77 -5.32
N GLU A 300 -21.50 -19.62 -5.95
CA GLU A 300 -22.13 -18.35 -5.59
C GLU A 300 -23.63 -18.34 -5.89
N GLU A 301 -24.08 -19.06 -6.91
CA GLU A 301 -25.52 -19.21 -7.24
C GLU A 301 -26.32 -19.98 -6.16
N LEU A 302 -25.64 -20.79 -5.34
CA LEU A 302 -26.25 -21.69 -4.36
C LEU A 302 -26.13 -21.16 -2.91
N ALA A 303 -25.60 -19.95 -2.71
CA ALA A 303 -25.22 -19.46 -1.40
C ALA A 303 -25.38 -17.94 -1.26
N THR A 304 -25.49 -17.46 -0.03
CA THR A 304 -25.41 -16.03 0.26
C THR A 304 -23.96 -15.56 0.12
N VAL A 305 -23.73 -14.52 -0.67
CA VAL A 305 -22.39 -14.05 -0.99
C VAL A 305 -22.00 -12.83 -0.14
N ILE A 306 -20.85 -12.92 0.55
CA ILE A 306 -20.24 -11.84 1.34
C ILE A 306 -18.89 -11.48 0.72
N LYS A 307 -18.80 -10.29 0.14
CA LYS A 307 -17.53 -9.73 -0.38
C LYS A 307 -16.82 -8.96 0.71
N VAL A 308 -15.58 -9.35 1.03
CA VAL A 308 -14.75 -8.62 1.98
C VAL A 308 -13.88 -7.60 1.23
N PRO A 309 -14.04 -6.29 1.49
CA PRO A 309 -13.25 -5.27 0.79
C PRO A 309 -11.80 -5.25 1.29
N PRO A 310 -10.83 -5.00 0.38
CA PRO A 310 -9.43 -4.87 0.74
C PRO A 310 -9.18 -3.64 1.61
N LEU A 311 -8.10 -3.67 2.40
CA LEU A 311 -7.76 -2.64 3.38
C LEU A 311 -7.49 -1.28 2.71
N ARG A 312 -6.87 -1.26 1.53
CA ARG A 312 -6.59 -0.03 0.75
C ARG A 312 -7.83 0.78 0.34
N VAL A 313 -9.01 0.17 0.34
CA VAL A 313 -10.28 0.85 0.00
C VAL A 313 -10.95 1.46 1.25
N ARG A 314 -10.43 1.15 2.43
CA ARG A 314 -10.94 1.59 3.73
C ARG A 314 -9.81 2.06 4.66
N PRO A 315 -8.99 3.05 4.24
CA PRO A 315 -7.88 3.55 5.06
C PRO A 315 -8.35 4.10 6.41
N GLU A 316 -9.59 4.61 6.49
CA GLU A 316 -10.25 5.06 7.72
C GLU A 316 -10.29 4.00 8.85
N ASP A 317 -10.25 2.70 8.51
CA ASP A 317 -10.26 1.63 9.50
C ASP A 317 -8.86 1.30 10.06
N ILE A 318 -7.79 1.86 9.48
CA ILE A 318 -6.40 1.51 9.82
C ILE A 318 -6.05 1.98 11.23
N ASP A 319 -6.48 3.19 11.63
CA ASP A 319 -6.24 3.72 12.97
C ASP A 319 -6.87 2.82 14.06
N ASP A 320 -8.17 2.53 13.92
CA ASP A 320 -8.90 1.64 14.83
C ASP A 320 -8.26 0.24 14.92
N LEU A 321 -7.80 -0.30 13.77
CA LEU A 321 -7.11 -1.59 13.71
C LEU A 321 -5.74 -1.55 14.39
N ALA A 322 -4.93 -0.54 14.10
CA ALA A 322 -3.61 -0.37 14.70
C ALA A 322 -3.70 -0.20 16.22
N PHE A 323 -4.63 0.64 16.68
CA PHE A 323 -4.91 0.84 18.11
C PHE A 323 -5.33 -0.47 18.80
N TYR A 324 -6.20 -1.26 18.16
CA TYR A 324 -6.60 -2.56 18.68
C TYR A 324 -5.40 -3.53 18.82
N PHE A 325 -4.54 -3.61 17.79
CA PHE A 325 -3.37 -4.49 17.83
C PHE A 325 -2.37 -4.05 18.91
N LEU A 326 -2.13 -2.74 19.06
CA LEU A 326 -1.28 -2.20 20.12
C LEU A 326 -1.83 -2.51 21.52
N LYS A 327 -3.13 -2.32 21.74
CA LYS A 327 -3.79 -2.64 23.02
C LYS A 327 -3.71 -4.14 23.33
N THR A 328 -3.89 -4.99 22.32
CA THR A 328 -3.79 -6.44 22.45
C THR A 328 -2.37 -6.87 22.80
N LEU A 329 -1.37 -6.33 22.11
CA LEU A 329 0.06 -6.60 22.36
C LEU A 329 0.52 -6.11 23.74
N SER A 330 0.08 -4.91 24.15
CA SER A 330 0.35 -4.37 25.48
C SER A 330 -0.16 -5.31 26.57
N ARG A 331 -1.39 -5.83 26.45
CA ARG A 331 -1.96 -6.78 27.41
C ARG A 331 -1.26 -8.14 27.39
N GLN A 332 -0.94 -8.67 26.22
CA GLN A 332 -0.29 -9.98 26.08
C GLN A 332 1.15 -10.00 26.62
N ARG A 333 1.87 -8.88 26.48
CA ARG A 333 3.28 -8.76 26.89
C ARG A 333 3.49 -8.01 28.21
N GLY A 334 2.43 -7.58 28.88
CA GLY A 334 2.51 -6.83 30.13
C GLY A 334 3.18 -5.46 30.00
N LEU A 335 3.05 -4.80 28.84
CA LEU A 335 3.69 -3.51 28.55
C LEU A 335 2.78 -2.34 28.94
N GLY A 336 3.38 -1.18 29.22
CA GLY A 336 2.66 0.09 29.38
C GLY A 336 1.89 0.53 28.11
N PRO A 337 1.19 1.67 28.14
CA PRO A 337 0.42 2.15 26.99
C PRO A 337 1.34 2.38 25.78
N LEU A 338 0.96 1.80 24.65
CA LEU A 338 1.63 1.94 23.37
C LEU A 338 0.85 2.93 22.49
N ARG A 339 1.53 3.91 21.89
CA ARG A 339 0.92 4.84 20.93
C ARG A 339 1.75 4.97 19.66
N LEU A 340 1.08 5.25 18.54
CA LEU A 340 1.74 5.65 17.30
C LEU A 340 1.84 7.18 17.24
N THR A 341 2.91 7.68 16.63
CA THR A 341 2.96 9.08 16.19
C THR A 341 1.96 9.33 15.06
N PRO A 342 1.39 10.54 14.92
CA PRO A 342 0.51 10.89 13.80
C PRO A 342 1.15 10.63 12.42
N GLU A 343 2.47 10.82 12.30
CA GLU A 343 3.23 10.54 11.09
C GLU A 343 3.24 9.05 10.75
N ALA A 344 3.51 8.19 11.74
CA ALA A 344 3.43 6.74 11.59
C ALA A 344 2.03 6.29 11.15
N LEU A 345 0.98 6.90 11.70
CA LEU A 345 -0.39 6.60 11.32
C LEU A 345 -0.67 7.01 9.87
N ARG A 346 -0.33 8.25 9.48
CA ARG A 346 -0.44 8.72 8.09
C ARG A 346 0.32 7.82 7.11
N GLN A 347 1.51 7.38 7.52
CA GLN A 347 2.33 6.47 6.74
C GLN A 347 1.62 5.12 6.55
N LEU A 348 1.03 4.56 7.62
CA LEU A 348 0.18 3.37 7.54
C LEU A 348 -1.03 3.59 6.64
N GLU A 349 -1.74 4.71 6.77
CA GLU A 349 -2.91 5.04 5.94
C GLU A 349 -2.60 5.16 4.44
N ALA A 350 -1.41 5.64 4.10
CA ALA A 350 -0.94 5.72 2.71
C ALA A 350 -0.50 4.35 2.14
N GLY A 351 -0.35 3.32 2.99
CA GLY A 351 0.10 1.99 2.59
C GLY A 351 -0.94 1.21 1.77
N SER A 352 -0.49 0.49 0.74
CA SER A 352 -1.38 -0.32 -0.12
C SER A 352 -1.74 -1.70 0.45
N PHE A 353 -0.97 -2.20 1.43
CA PHE A 353 -1.10 -3.51 2.10
C PHE A 353 -1.54 -4.67 1.18
N SER A 354 -0.58 -5.26 0.48
CA SER A 354 -0.79 -6.44 -0.37
C SER A 354 -1.46 -7.62 0.34
N ASN A 355 -1.14 -7.84 1.62
CA ASN A 355 -1.71 -8.88 2.46
C ASN A 355 -2.61 -8.30 3.56
N ASN A 356 -3.23 -7.14 3.27
CA ASN A 356 -4.32 -6.52 4.01
C ASN A 356 -4.11 -6.49 5.54
N VAL A 357 -5.05 -7.03 6.31
CA VAL A 357 -5.07 -6.93 7.78
C VAL A 357 -4.00 -7.79 8.42
N ALA A 358 -3.65 -8.92 7.82
CA ALA A 358 -2.55 -9.77 8.28
C ALA A 358 -1.20 -9.04 8.14
N GLU A 359 -0.99 -8.30 7.05
CA GLU A 359 0.20 -7.47 6.86
C GLU A 359 0.29 -6.35 7.90
N LEU A 360 -0.80 -5.60 8.09
CA LEU A 360 -0.88 -4.52 9.09
C LEU A 360 -0.56 -5.05 10.50
N GLN A 361 -1.16 -6.17 10.89
CA GLN A 361 -0.90 -6.80 12.18
C GLN A 361 0.59 -7.15 12.34
N ALA A 362 1.18 -7.81 11.33
CA ALA A 362 2.60 -8.19 11.37
C ALA A 362 3.54 -6.98 11.42
N GLN A 363 3.21 -5.88 10.72
CA GLN A 363 3.98 -4.64 10.78
C GLN A 363 3.91 -3.99 12.17
N VAL A 364 2.73 -3.90 12.78
CA VAL A 364 2.57 -3.36 14.14
C VAL A 364 3.29 -4.23 15.17
N GLU A 365 3.14 -5.57 15.10
CA GLU A 365 3.84 -6.51 15.99
C GLU A 365 5.35 -6.37 15.90
N ARG A 366 5.89 -6.25 14.68
CA ARG A 366 7.31 -6.00 14.44
C ARG A 366 7.75 -4.66 15.00
N ALA A 367 6.95 -3.62 14.79
CA ALA A 367 7.29 -2.27 15.23
C ALA A 367 7.37 -2.14 16.76
N VAL A 368 6.44 -2.78 17.47
CA VAL A 368 6.49 -2.90 18.94
C VAL A 368 7.74 -3.67 19.36
N ALA A 369 8.01 -4.83 18.74
CA ALA A 369 9.18 -5.64 19.09
C ALA A 369 10.52 -4.90 18.88
N GLN A 370 10.65 -4.13 17.80
CA GLN A 370 11.84 -3.31 17.54
C GLN A 370 11.99 -2.18 18.55
N SER A 371 10.90 -1.46 18.85
CA SER A 371 10.90 -0.33 19.79
C SER A 371 11.26 -0.75 21.22
N LEU A 372 10.91 -1.98 21.62
CA LEU A 372 11.29 -2.55 22.92
C LEU A 372 12.81 -2.81 23.01
N LYS A 373 13.43 -3.33 21.94
CA LYS A 373 14.90 -3.53 21.90
C LYS A 373 15.64 -2.20 22.07
N THR A 374 15.16 -1.14 21.43
CA THR A 374 15.71 0.22 21.54
C THR A 374 15.64 0.76 22.97
N SER A 375 14.50 0.55 23.64
CA SER A 375 14.25 1.02 25.01
C SER A 375 15.09 0.27 26.05
N SER A 376 15.37 -1.02 25.80
CA SER A 376 16.24 -1.84 26.65
C SER A 376 17.70 -1.37 26.62
N ASN A 377 18.21 -0.95 25.46
CA ASN A 377 19.58 -0.47 25.31
C ASN A 377 19.80 0.95 25.86
N SER A 378 18.73 1.71 26.09
CA SER A 378 18.80 3.09 26.63
C SER A 378 18.55 3.16 28.15
N GLY A 379 18.54 2.02 28.86
CA GLY A 379 18.40 1.96 30.33
C GLY A 379 17.02 2.38 30.86
N ALA A 380 16.02 2.54 29.99
CA ALA A 380 14.71 3.11 30.33
C ALA A 380 13.57 2.08 30.42
N ALA A 381 13.89 0.79 30.51
CA ALA A 381 12.92 -0.29 30.30
C ALA A 381 12.12 -0.75 31.53
N SER A 382 12.22 -0.10 32.70
CA SER A 382 11.62 -0.62 33.95
C SER A 382 10.56 0.25 34.63
N SER A 383 10.10 1.34 34.03
CA SER A 383 8.97 2.12 34.57
C SER A 383 7.90 2.26 33.50
N GLY A 384 6.63 2.14 33.87
CA GLY A 384 5.43 2.12 33.00
C GLY A 384 5.17 3.41 32.22
N LYS A 385 6.20 3.93 31.56
CA LYS A 385 6.22 5.10 30.70
C LYS A 385 5.65 4.71 29.34
N GLU A 386 4.81 5.59 28.82
CA GLU A 386 4.19 5.47 27.51
C GLU A 386 5.26 5.32 26.41
N LEU A 387 5.16 4.24 25.63
CA LEU A 387 6.08 4.01 24.51
C LEU A 387 5.44 4.56 23.23
N ILE A 388 6.06 5.61 22.69
CA ILE A 388 5.63 6.25 21.44
C ILE A 388 6.45 5.64 20.29
N ILE A 389 5.75 5.01 19.35
CA ILE A 389 6.32 4.36 18.17
C ILE A 389 6.23 5.33 16.99
N GLY A 390 7.39 5.70 16.45
CA GLY A 390 7.52 6.64 15.33
C GLY A 390 7.38 5.99 13.96
N GLU A 391 7.32 6.85 12.93
CA GLU A 391 7.23 6.49 11.51
C GLU A 391 8.43 5.65 11.06
N GLU A 392 9.60 5.84 11.68
CA GLU A 392 10.86 5.19 11.29
C GLU A 392 10.83 3.66 11.40
N VAL A 393 9.91 3.11 12.19
CA VAL A 393 9.80 1.67 12.45
C VAL A 393 8.94 0.97 11.40
N PHE A 394 8.13 1.72 10.64
CA PHE A 394 7.25 1.17 9.63
C PHE A 394 7.94 1.10 8.27
N TRP A 395 7.91 -0.10 7.67
CA TRP A 395 8.56 -0.41 6.40
C TRP A 395 7.55 -0.99 5.42
N PHE A 396 7.40 -0.36 4.26
CA PHE A 396 6.65 -0.94 3.15
C PHE A 396 7.62 -1.49 2.12
N THR A 397 7.58 -2.81 1.92
CA THR A 397 8.36 -3.47 0.90
C THR A 397 7.78 -3.12 -0.47
N SER A 398 8.50 -2.32 -1.26
CA SER A 398 8.21 -2.20 -2.68
C SER A 398 8.68 -3.49 -3.38
N GLN A 399 7.74 -4.36 -3.74
CA GLN A 399 7.98 -5.52 -4.58
C GLN A 399 8.07 -5.05 -6.05
N GLY A 400 9.27 -4.75 -6.55
CA GLY A 400 9.41 -4.21 -7.91
C GLY A 400 10.81 -4.19 -8.50
N LYS A 401 11.13 -5.25 -9.28
CA LYS A 401 12.15 -5.38 -10.34
C LYS A 401 13.44 -4.54 -10.23
N ASP A 402 14.32 -4.90 -9.31
CA ASP A 402 15.74 -4.43 -9.19
C ASP A 402 16.66 -4.88 -10.37
N ARG A 403 16.15 -5.07 -11.59
CA ARG A 403 16.93 -5.74 -12.66
C ARG A 403 18.13 -4.96 -13.21
N LEU A 404 18.37 -3.72 -12.79
CA LEU A 404 19.48 -2.87 -13.27
C LEU A 404 20.08 -1.94 -12.18
N ARG A 405 20.11 -2.37 -10.91
CA ARG A 405 20.75 -1.60 -9.83
C ARG A 405 22.04 -2.29 -9.36
N LEU A 406 23.19 -1.61 -9.45
CA LEU A 406 24.50 -2.10 -9.02
C LEU A 406 24.98 -1.32 -7.79
N ASP A 407 25.27 -1.99 -6.67
CA ASP A 407 25.85 -1.32 -5.47
C ASP A 407 27.34 -1.01 -5.64
N LEU A 408 27.66 0.28 -5.82
CA LEU A 408 29.02 0.78 -5.99
C LEU A 408 29.86 0.61 -4.72
N LEU A 409 29.26 0.61 -3.52
CA LEU A 409 30.00 0.45 -2.26
C LEU A 409 30.53 -0.97 -2.08
N ARG A 410 29.88 -1.95 -2.71
CA ARG A 410 30.34 -3.35 -2.71
C ARG A 410 31.46 -3.56 -3.73
N SER A 411 31.37 -2.94 -4.89
CA SER A 411 32.37 -3.07 -5.96
C SER A 411 33.64 -2.24 -5.72
N LEU A 412 33.53 -1.10 -5.02
CA LEU A 412 34.63 -0.16 -4.77
C LEU A 412 34.85 0.06 -3.26
N PRO A 413 35.64 -0.80 -2.57
CA PRO A 413 35.83 -0.69 -1.12
C PRO A 413 36.56 0.61 -0.69
N ASN A 414 37.46 1.11 -1.54
CA ASN A 414 38.15 2.39 -1.30
C ASN A 414 37.17 3.57 -1.31
N LEU A 415 36.18 3.55 -2.21
CA LEU A 415 35.13 4.57 -2.26
C LEU A 415 34.32 4.57 -0.96
N ARG A 416 33.92 3.39 -0.47
CA ARG A 416 33.24 3.28 0.84
C ARG A 416 34.08 3.85 1.97
N LYS A 417 35.38 3.57 1.99
CA LYS A 417 36.31 4.06 3.03
C LYS A 417 36.44 5.59 2.97
N PHE A 418 36.53 6.16 1.76
CA PHE A 418 36.55 7.60 1.54
C PHE A 418 35.24 8.28 2.01
N LEU A 419 34.08 7.78 1.57
CA LEU A 419 32.77 8.35 1.90
C LEU A 419 32.40 8.24 3.40
N ARG A 420 33.03 7.30 4.13
CA ARG A 420 32.90 7.17 5.60
C ARG A 420 33.93 7.98 6.39
N SER A 421 34.93 8.55 5.73
CA SER A 421 35.94 9.35 6.42
C SER A 421 35.42 10.75 6.74
N ASP A 422 36.05 11.42 7.70
CA ASP A 422 35.75 12.83 8.01
C ASP A 422 36.13 13.78 6.86
N ILE A 423 36.82 13.27 5.82
CA ILE A 423 37.13 14.07 4.63
C ILE A 423 35.84 14.48 3.93
N TRP A 424 34.91 13.53 3.79
CA TRP A 424 33.63 13.73 3.12
C TRP A 424 32.49 13.89 4.13
N PRO A 425 31.62 14.91 4.03
CA PRO A 425 31.84 16.19 3.35
C PRO A 425 32.54 17.22 4.26
N ASP A 426 32.73 16.91 5.55
CA ASP A 426 33.01 17.92 6.59
C ASP A 426 34.36 18.62 6.42
N LYS A 427 35.49 17.90 6.27
CA LYS A 427 36.78 18.58 6.07
C LYS A 427 36.83 19.35 4.76
N ILE A 428 36.21 18.85 3.68
CA ILE A 428 36.12 19.62 2.42
C ILE A 428 35.41 20.94 2.68
N ASN A 429 34.28 20.90 3.38
CA ASN A 429 33.51 22.11 3.67
C ASN A 429 34.26 23.09 4.58
N PHE A 430 34.74 22.64 5.73
CA PHE A 430 35.36 23.52 6.72
C PHE A 430 36.77 24.00 6.31
N LYS A 431 37.53 23.22 5.54
CA LYS A 431 38.91 23.62 5.14
C LYS A 431 38.99 24.32 3.80
N PHE A 432 38.09 24.01 2.86
CA PHE A 432 38.15 24.56 1.51
C PHE A 432 36.97 25.46 1.22
N THR A 433 35.74 24.97 1.37
CA THR A 433 34.54 25.70 0.94
C THR A 433 34.33 27.02 1.71
N VAL A 434 34.49 27.04 3.04
CA VAL A 434 34.32 28.25 3.86
C VAL A 434 35.24 29.38 3.39
N TYR A 435 36.54 29.11 3.30
CA TYR A 435 37.53 30.13 2.95
C TYR A 435 37.46 30.49 1.46
N GLY A 436 37.28 29.50 0.59
CA GLY A 436 37.17 29.72 -0.85
C GLY A 436 35.96 30.58 -1.21
N PHE A 437 34.81 30.36 -0.57
CA PHE A 437 33.62 31.17 -0.81
C PHE A 437 33.74 32.59 -0.25
N ALA A 438 34.30 32.76 0.96
CA ALA A 438 34.58 34.10 1.49
C ALA A 438 35.51 34.89 0.54
N ALA A 439 36.57 34.24 0.04
CA ALA A 439 37.49 34.83 -0.91
C ALA A 439 36.80 35.19 -2.23
N LEU A 440 35.93 34.31 -2.76
CA LEU A 440 35.14 34.56 -3.97
C LEU A 440 34.24 35.79 -3.82
N VAL A 441 33.49 35.90 -2.71
CA VAL A 441 32.61 37.05 -2.45
C VAL A 441 33.41 38.33 -2.28
N LEU A 442 34.54 38.28 -1.57
CA LEU A 442 35.44 39.43 -1.43
C LEU A 442 36.00 39.88 -2.79
N LEU A 443 36.38 38.92 -3.64
CA LEU A 443 36.89 39.18 -4.99
C LEU A 443 35.84 39.86 -5.88
N LEU A 444 34.56 39.48 -5.75
CA LEU A 444 33.49 40.13 -6.50
C LEU A 444 33.25 41.59 -6.06
N PHE A 445 33.40 41.90 -4.77
CA PHE A 445 33.25 43.28 -4.28
C PHE A 445 34.46 44.17 -4.57
N VAL A 446 35.67 43.64 -4.42
CA VAL A 446 36.92 44.43 -4.51
C VAL A 446 37.48 44.43 -5.93
N GLY A 447 37.20 43.38 -6.72
CA GLY A 447 37.68 43.24 -8.09
C GLY A 447 36.97 44.14 -9.09
N PRO A 448 37.39 44.10 -10.37
CA PRO A 448 36.75 44.81 -11.46
C PRO A 448 35.25 44.50 -11.52
N GLN A 449 34.41 45.48 -11.82
CA GLN A 449 32.96 45.25 -11.80
C GLN A 449 32.44 44.55 -13.07
N ASP A 450 33.23 44.56 -14.14
CA ASP A 450 32.90 43.94 -15.42
C ASP A 450 33.26 42.44 -15.49
N ARG A 451 32.43 41.67 -16.20
CA ARG A 451 32.58 40.22 -16.40
C ARG A 451 33.89 39.79 -17.05
N ASP A 452 34.40 40.55 -18.00
CA ASP A 452 35.63 40.21 -18.75
C ASP A 452 36.90 40.23 -17.89
N HIS A 453 36.86 40.95 -16.76
CA HIS A 453 38.03 41.15 -15.91
C HIS A 453 37.83 40.60 -14.49
N ASN A 454 36.64 40.08 -14.16
CA ASN A 454 36.33 39.52 -12.85
C ASN A 454 36.21 37.99 -12.89
N PHE A 455 37.22 37.31 -12.36
CA PHE A 455 37.22 35.86 -12.21
C PHE A 455 36.04 35.36 -11.37
N GLY A 456 35.58 36.13 -10.38
CA GLY A 456 34.45 35.76 -9.53
C GLY A 456 33.14 35.61 -10.31
N LEU A 457 32.88 36.53 -11.25
CA LEU A 457 31.70 36.46 -12.11
C LEU A 457 31.76 35.22 -13.00
N ASN A 458 32.90 34.98 -13.65
CA ASN A 458 33.07 33.81 -14.51
C ASN A 458 33.01 32.49 -13.72
N ALA A 459 33.57 32.45 -12.50
CA ALA A 459 33.51 31.28 -11.64
C ALA A 459 32.06 30.87 -11.30
N PHE A 460 31.20 31.85 -11.02
CA PHE A 460 29.80 31.59 -10.66
C PHE A 460 28.90 31.41 -11.89
N TRP A 461 28.94 32.32 -12.86
CA TRP A 461 28.02 32.33 -14.00
C TRP A 461 28.45 31.41 -15.15
N CYS A 462 29.75 31.34 -15.45
CA CYS A 462 30.24 30.59 -16.60
C CYS A 462 30.65 29.16 -16.25
N TYR A 463 31.19 28.91 -15.05
CA TYR A 463 31.79 27.61 -14.71
C TYR A 463 30.86 26.75 -13.87
N TRP A 464 30.28 27.33 -12.83
CA TRP A 464 29.47 26.57 -11.87
C TRP A 464 28.17 26.04 -12.47
N TRP A 465 27.46 26.83 -13.28
CA TRP A 465 26.21 26.41 -13.92
C TRP A 465 26.36 25.21 -14.86
N PRO A 466 27.20 25.22 -15.91
CA PRO A 466 27.35 24.06 -16.78
C PRO A 466 27.91 22.84 -16.04
N LEU A 467 28.87 23.03 -15.12
CA LEU A 467 29.39 21.94 -14.30
C LEU A 467 28.29 21.30 -13.44
N SER A 468 27.42 22.10 -12.84
CA SER A 468 26.29 21.63 -12.04
C SER A 468 25.32 20.83 -12.90
N PHE A 469 24.91 21.36 -14.07
CA PHE A 469 24.01 20.67 -14.99
C PHE A 469 24.58 19.38 -15.56
N ILE A 470 25.88 19.32 -15.83
CA ILE A 470 26.57 18.09 -16.24
C ILE A 470 26.61 17.09 -15.06
N ALA A 471 26.83 17.55 -13.83
CA ALA A 471 26.96 16.67 -12.68
C ALA A 471 25.64 16.01 -12.24
N PHE A 472 24.49 16.69 -12.32
CA PHE A 472 23.21 16.17 -11.78
C PHE A 472 22.77 14.81 -12.34
N PRO A 473 22.82 14.54 -13.67
CA PRO A 473 22.48 13.24 -14.23
C PRO A 473 23.34 12.10 -13.70
N PHE A 474 24.56 12.36 -13.21
CA PHE A 474 25.45 11.31 -12.71
C PHE A 474 25.40 11.22 -11.19
N LEU A 475 25.46 12.35 -10.50
CA LEU A 475 25.73 12.42 -9.05
C LEU A 475 24.57 12.99 -8.24
N GLY A 476 23.42 13.27 -8.84
CA GLY A 476 22.27 13.84 -8.13
C GLY A 476 22.64 15.13 -7.39
N ARG A 477 22.11 15.36 -6.18
CA ARG A 477 22.33 16.61 -5.42
C ARG A 477 23.67 16.71 -4.71
N VAL A 478 24.74 16.13 -5.23
CA VAL A 478 26.06 16.09 -4.56
C VAL A 478 26.58 17.49 -4.21
N TRP A 479 26.31 18.50 -5.03
CA TRP A 479 26.67 19.89 -4.73
C TRP A 479 26.10 20.38 -3.39
N CYS A 480 24.89 19.95 -3.03
CA CYS A 480 24.27 20.32 -1.76
C CYS A 480 25.01 19.75 -0.53
N SER A 481 25.85 18.72 -0.71
CA SER A 481 26.73 18.23 0.36
C SER A 481 27.93 19.15 0.62
N ILE A 482 28.43 19.82 -0.44
CA ILE A 482 29.63 20.68 -0.41
C ILE A 482 29.33 22.19 -0.55
N CYS A 483 28.05 22.55 -0.43
CA CYS A 483 27.56 23.89 -0.73
C CYS A 483 28.03 24.93 0.30
N PRO A 484 28.55 26.10 -0.13
CA PRO A 484 29.01 27.15 0.76
C PRO A 484 27.91 27.76 1.61
N PHE A 485 26.69 27.87 1.12
CA PHE A 485 25.59 28.51 1.86
C PHE A 485 25.26 27.78 3.18
N MET A 486 25.36 26.45 3.20
CA MET A 486 25.02 25.68 4.40
C MET A 486 26.12 25.67 5.44
N ILE A 487 27.40 25.72 5.05
CA ILE A 487 28.48 25.62 6.03
C ILE A 487 28.48 26.81 6.98
N TYR A 488 28.17 28.01 6.48
CA TYR A 488 27.93 29.18 7.35
C TYR A 488 26.74 28.99 8.28
N GLY A 489 25.66 28.36 7.81
CA GLY A 489 24.52 27.98 8.64
C GLY A 489 24.91 27.04 9.78
N GLU A 490 25.74 26.03 9.52
CA GLU A 490 26.24 25.10 10.54
C GLU A 490 27.17 25.76 11.55
N ILE A 491 28.02 26.69 11.10
CA ILE A 491 28.86 27.50 11.99
C ILE A 491 27.97 28.30 12.95
N VAL A 492 26.97 29.02 12.42
CA VAL A 492 26.01 29.80 13.22
C VAL A 492 25.27 28.91 14.22
N GLN A 493 24.79 27.75 13.77
CA GLN A 493 24.07 26.82 14.63
C GLN A 493 24.97 26.23 15.73
N SER A 494 26.24 25.94 15.41
CA SER A 494 27.23 25.43 16.37
C SER A 494 27.56 26.46 17.44
N ILE A 495 27.76 27.73 17.03
CA ILE A 495 27.96 28.86 17.96
C ILE A 495 26.73 29.02 18.86
N ARG A 496 25.52 29.02 18.29
CA ARG A 496 24.27 29.14 19.07
C ARG A 496 24.10 28.01 20.10
N LYS A 497 24.41 26.77 19.72
CA LYS A 497 24.39 25.62 20.64
C LYS A 497 25.43 25.75 21.75
N ALA A 498 26.62 26.28 21.45
CA ALA A 498 27.65 26.55 22.45
C ALA A 498 27.18 27.56 23.52
N PHE A 499 26.31 28.51 23.15
CA PHE A 499 25.64 29.41 24.10
C PHE A 499 24.41 28.81 24.80
N GLY A 500 24.16 27.51 24.69
CA GLY A 500 23.08 26.80 25.41
C GLY A 500 21.67 27.03 24.87
N ALA A 501 21.51 27.67 23.70
CA ALA A 501 20.20 27.95 23.15
C ALA A 501 19.53 26.71 22.54
N LYS A 502 18.24 26.53 22.83
CA LYS A 502 17.42 25.47 22.23
C LYS A 502 16.97 25.87 20.82
N LEU A 503 17.19 24.97 19.86
CA LEU A 503 16.74 25.14 18.48
C LEU A 503 15.26 24.77 18.34
N LEU A 504 14.54 25.48 17.48
CA LEU A 504 13.14 25.19 17.20
C LEU A 504 13.05 24.03 16.20
N LYS A 505 12.09 23.13 16.42
CA LYS A 505 11.70 22.16 15.41
C LYS A 505 10.94 22.87 14.30
N TRP A 506 11.20 22.50 13.06
CA TRP A 506 10.52 23.08 11.91
C TRP A 506 9.12 22.49 11.72
N PRO A 507 8.10 23.31 11.40
CA PRO A 507 6.74 22.85 11.15
C PRO A 507 6.68 22.07 9.82
N LYS A 508 6.92 20.75 9.88
CA LYS A 508 6.98 19.87 8.70
C LYS A 508 5.67 19.88 7.91
N GLU A 509 4.52 19.78 8.56
CA GLU A 509 3.20 19.65 7.90
C GLU A 509 2.89 20.85 6.99
N THR A 510 3.11 22.07 7.49
CA THR A 510 2.87 23.28 6.71
C THR A 510 3.84 23.39 5.53
N MET A 511 5.11 23.02 5.70
CA MET A 511 6.09 23.16 4.63
C MET A 511 6.12 22.01 3.62
N ASP A 512 5.70 20.81 3.98
CA ASP A 512 5.46 19.76 2.98
C ASP A 512 4.33 20.20 2.02
N THR A 513 3.40 21.02 2.49
CA THR A 513 2.31 21.59 1.66
C THR A 513 2.74 22.82 0.87
N TYR A 514 3.35 23.82 1.52
CA TYR A 514 3.61 25.13 0.92
C TYR A 514 5.07 25.36 0.49
N GLY A 515 6.02 24.57 0.97
CA GLY A 515 7.45 24.81 0.74
C GLY A 515 7.83 24.78 -0.74
N ALA A 516 7.21 23.89 -1.53
CA ALA A 516 7.47 23.84 -2.97
C ALA A 516 6.95 25.09 -3.71
N TRP A 517 5.81 25.65 -3.29
CA TRP A 517 5.27 26.90 -3.85
C TRP A 517 6.12 28.11 -3.46
N PHE A 518 6.62 28.14 -2.22
CA PHE A 518 7.56 29.17 -1.77
C PHE A 518 8.85 29.14 -2.60
N LEU A 519 9.41 27.95 -2.84
CA LEU A 519 10.60 27.77 -3.70
C LEU A 519 10.36 28.28 -5.12
N PHE A 520 9.21 27.92 -5.71
CA PHE A 520 8.81 28.41 -7.03
C PHE A 520 8.76 29.95 -7.06
N GLY A 521 8.07 30.59 -6.12
CA GLY A 521 7.97 32.05 -6.05
C GLY A 521 9.32 32.74 -5.82
N LEU A 522 10.14 32.22 -4.90
CA LEU A 522 11.46 32.80 -4.63
C LEU A 522 12.40 32.67 -5.83
N PHE A 523 12.37 31.53 -6.54
CA PHE A 523 13.17 31.35 -7.76
C PHE A 523 12.69 32.28 -8.89
N ALA A 524 11.37 32.48 -9.04
CA ALA A 524 10.80 33.42 -10.01
C ALA A 524 11.28 34.86 -9.77
N VAL A 525 11.28 35.31 -8.50
CA VAL A 525 11.77 36.65 -8.12
C VAL A 525 13.25 36.81 -8.45
N ILE A 526 14.06 35.77 -8.22
CA ILE A 526 15.49 35.81 -8.55
C ILE A 526 15.70 35.91 -10.06
N LEU A 527 14.97 35.14 -10.88
CA LEU A 527 15.09 35.22 -12.35
C LEU A 527 14.66 36.57 -12.92
N VAL A 528 13.61 37.18 -12.37
CA VAL A 528 13.19 38.53 -12.77
C VAL A 528 14.23 39.57 -12.36
N TRP A 529 14.83 39.42 -11.17
CA TRP A 529 15.94 40.28 -10.75
C TRP A 529 17.15 40.09 -11.67
N GLU A 530 17.45 38.84 -12.04
CA GLU A 530 18.55 38.49 -12.92
C GLU A 530 18.48 39.21 -14.26
N GLU A 531 17.31 39.17 -14.91
CA GLU A 531 17.07 39.79 -16.21
C GLU A 531 17.01 41.33 -16.13
N VAL A 532 16.25 41.89 -15.18
CA VAL A 532 15.95 43.33 -15.17
C VAL A 532 17.16 44.19 -14.79
N TRP A 533 18.12 43.63 -14.05
CA TRP A 533 19.33 44.33 -13.58
C TRP A 533 20.64 43.76 -14.14
N ASP A 534 20.57 42.86 -15.12
CA ASP A 534 21.74 42.23 -15.75
C ASP A 534 22.79 41.72 -14.74
N LEU A 535 22.30 40.97 -13.76
CA LEU A 535 23.11 40.42 -12.66
C LEU A 535 24.37 39.67 -13.12
N PRO A 536 24.35 38.90 -14.24
CA PRO A 536 25.51 38.16 -14.71
C PRO A 536 26.70 39.03 -15.12
N HIS A 537 26.49 40.31 -15.42
CA HIS A 537 27.56 41.23 -15.84
C HIS A 537 28.03 42.17 -14.75
N GLU A 538 27.28 42.30 -13.65
CA GLU A 538 27.56 43.23 -12.54
C GLU A 538 28.04 42.51 -11.26
N ALA A 539 29.32 42.66 -10.92
CA ALA A 539 29.95 41.91 -9.83
C ALA A 539 29.37 42.24 -8.44
N ALA A 540 29.08 43.51 -8.14
CA ALA A 540 28.49 43.94 -6.88
C ALA A 540 27.10 43.35 -6.66
N LEU A 541 26.24 43.34 -7.70
CA LEU A 541 24.89 42.79 -7.61
C LEU A 541 24.92 41.27 -7.41
N SER A 542 25.77 40.57 -8.17
CA SER A 542 26.04 39.14 -7.97
C SER A 542 26.52 38.83 -6.54
N SER A 543 27.37 39.67 -5.96
CA SER A 543 27.82 39.52 -4.58
C SER A 543 26.68 39.65 -3.56
N TRP A 544 25.81 40.64 -3.75
CA TRP A 544 24.63 40.84 -2.89
C TRP A 544 23.67 39.67 -2.97
N LEU A 545 23.45 39.09 -4.15
CA LEU A 545 22.65 37.87 -4.30
C LEU A 545 23.24 36.72 -3.47
N LEU A 546 24.55 36.46 -3.61
CA LEU A 546 25.25 35.41 -2.87
C LEU A 546 25.18 35.64 -1.35
N LEU A 547 25.37 36.87 -0.90
CA LEU A 547 25.25 37.24 0.52
C LEU A 547 23.82 37.10 1.04
N LEU A 548 22.81 37.49 0.26
CA LEU A 548 21.40 37.39 0.65
C LEU A 548 20.98 35.91 0.81
N ILE A 549 21.38 35.05 -0.12
CA ILE A 549 21.12 33.60 -0.02
C ILE A 549 21.86 33.01 1.19
N THR A 550 23.12 33.41 1.41
CA THR A 550 23.91 32.97 2.58
C THR A 550 23.27 33.43 3.88
N PHE A 551 22.82 34.67 3.95
CA PHE A 551 22.12 35.24 5.08
C PHE A 551 20.82 34.49 5.37
N GLY A 552 20.02 34.18 4.35
CA GLY A 552 18.82 33.35 4.49
C GLY A 552 19.13 31.98 5.09
N ALA A 553 20.19 31.31 4.63
CA ALA A 553 20.64 30.04 5.18
C ALA A 553 21.12 30.14 6.64
N MET A 554 21.84 31.22 6.97
CA MET A 554 22.29 31.52 8.34
C MET A 554 21.12 31.80 9.27
N VAL A 555 20.15 32.61 8.86
CA VAL A 555 18.94 32.91 9.61
C VAL A 555 18.11 31.65 9.85
N GLY A 556 17.90 30.83 8.81
CA GLY A 556 17.21 29.55 8.95
C GLY A 556 17.90 28.62 9.96
N SER A 557 19.23 28.51 9.89
CA SER A 557 20.03 27.68 10.79
C SER A 557 20.17 28.27 12.20
N PHE A 558 20.03 29.59 12.32
CA PHE A 558 19.99 30.28 13.61
C PHE A 558 18.74 29.87 14.36
N PHE A 559 17.55 29.85 13.76
CA PHE A 559 16.31 29.56 14.49
C PHE A 559 16.00 28.06 14.62
N PHE A 560 16.22 27.29 13.55
CA PHE A 560 15.72 25.92 13.44
C PHE A 560 16.83 24.86 13.51
N GLU A 561 16.47 23.63 13.87
CA GLU A 561 17.39 22.48 13.88
C GLU A 561 17.69 21.91 12.49
N ARG A 562 18.90 21.37 12.30
CA ARG A 562 19.40 20.73 11.05
C ARG A 562 19.38 21.62 9.79
N ARG A 563 19.65 21.04 8.61
CA ARG A 563 19.82 21.74 7.32
C ARG A 563 18.50 21.90 6.55
N ILE A 564 17.47 22.39 7.22
CA ILE A 564 16.10 22.41 6.66
C ILE A 564 15.97 23.40 5.50
N TRP A 565 16.78 24.46 5.48
CA TRP A 565 16.90 25.40 4.37
C TRP A 565 17.08 24.70 3.02
N CYS A 566 17.94 23.67 2.96
CA CYS A 566 18.21 22.91 1.72
C CYS A 566 17.01 22.15 1.15
N ARG A 567 16.00 21.86 1.98
CA ARG A 567 14.83 21.08 1.59
C ARG A 567 13.67 21.96 1.16
N TYR A 568 13.41 23.06 1.87
CA TYR A 568 12.17 23.83 1.69
C TYR A 568 12.36 25.29 1.27
N LEU A 569 13.56 25.86 1.35
CA LEU A 569 13.77 27.31 1.15
C LEU A 569 14.83 27.65 0.10
N CYS A 570 15.82 26.79 -0.10
CA CYS A 570 16.90 27.04 -1.05
C CYS A 570 16.42 26.89 -2.51
N PRO A 571 16.40 27.96 -3.33
CA PRO A 571 15.91 27.91 -4.71
C PRO A 571 16.75 26.96 -5.58
N ILE A 572 18.08 27.08 -5.50
CA ILE A 572 19.04 26.17 -6.15
C ILE A 572 18.85 24.73 -5.66
N GLY A 573 18.56 24.55 -4.36
CA GLY A 573 18.28 23.23 -3.80
C GLY A 573 17.01 22.59 -4.38
N GLY A 574 15.96 23.38 -4.61
CA GLY A 574 14.72 22.94 -5.26
C GLY A 574 14.95 22.49 -6.70
N MET A 575 15.64 23.32 -7.50
CA MET A 575 16.03 22.99 -8.87
C MET A 575 16.91 21.74 -8.93
N ASN A 576 17.97 21.67 -8.10
CA ASN A 576 18.85 20.51 -8.05
C ASN A 576 18.11 19.24 -7.62
N GLY A 577 17.13 19.35 -6.71
CA GLY A 577 16.29 18.23 -6.30
C GLY A 577 15.36 17.75 -7.40
N LEU A 578 14.83 18.66 -8.21
CA LEU A 578 14.03 18.32 -9.39
C LEU A 578 14.86 17.52 -10.40
N PHE A 579 16.03 18.03 -10.81
CA PHE A 579 16.90 17.34 -11.77
C PHE A 579 17.56 16.08 -11.21
N ALA A 580 17.75 15.97 -9.89
CA ALA A 580 18.26 14.76 -9.26
C ALA A 580 17.38 13.53 -9.49
N LYS A 581 16.10 13.68 -9.84
CA LYS A 581 15.24 12.55 -10.24
C LYS A 581 15.74 11.86 -11.52
N LEU A 582 16.51 12.56 -12.38
CA LEU A 582 17.14 11.99 -13.58
C LEU A 582 18.43 11.21 -13.27
N SER A 583 18.98 11.32 -12.05
CA SER A 583 20.32 10.83 -11.74
C SER A 583 20.50 9.31 -11.85
N MET A 584 21.69 8.89 -12.30
CA MET A 584 22.14 7.50 -12.42
C MET A 584 22.66 6.91 -11.11
N THR A 585 22.89 7.72 -10.08
CA THR A 585 23.30 7.24 -8.76
C THR A 585 22.23 7.53 -7.73
N GLU A 586 22.01 6.61 -6.79
CA GLU A 586 21.05 6.78 -5.70
C GLU A 586 21.63 6.24 -4.39
N LEU A 587 21.22 6.84 -3.28
CA LEU A 587 21.50 6.32 -1.95
C LEU A 587 20.21 5.72 -1.39
N ARG A 588 20.23 4.43 -1.08
CA ARG A 588 19.08 3.69 -0.55
C ARG A 588 19.52 2.76 0.57
N ALA A 589 18.58 2.30 1.38
CA ALA A 589 18.85 1.29 2.39
C ALA A 589 18.13 -0.01 2.06
N ARG A 590 18.78 -1.15 2.35
CA ARG A 590 18.14 -2.47 2.31
C ARG A 590 17.06 -2.55 3.38
N GLN A 591 15.81 -2.33 2.97
CA GLN A 591 14.64 -2.40 3.86
C GLN A 591 14.56 -3.74 4.61
N GLY A 592 14.95 -4.85 3.99
CA GLY A 592 15.03 -6.16 4.65
C GLY A 592 15.96 -6.16 5.87
N VAL A 593 17.18 -5.62 5.74
CA VAL A 593 18.15 -5.52 6.85
C VAL A 593 17.66 -4.53 7.90
N CYS A 594 17.16 -3.37 7.47
CA CYS A 594 16.62 -2.36 8.39
C CYS A 594 15.44 -2.92 9.22
N SER A 595 14.55 -3.68 8.58
CA SER A 595 13.36 -4.25 9.25
C SER A 595 13.66 -5.47 10.12
N ALA A 596 14.73 -6.21 9.84
CA ALA A 596 15.09 -7.40 10.60
C ALA A 596 16.04 -7.09 11.77
N GLU A 597 17.05 -6.24 11.55
CA GLU A 597 18.19 -6.09 12.46
C GLU A 597 18.27 -4.71 13.13
N CYS A 598 17.81 -3.64 12.46
CA CYS A 598 17.98 -2.29 12.98
C CYS A 598 17.05 -2.01 14.17
N SER A 599 17.62 -1.43 15.23
CA SER A 599 16.87 -0.95 16.41
C SER A 599 17.23 0.48 16.83
N THR A 600 18.35 1.04 16.35
CA THR A 600 18.83 2.34 16.83
C THR A 600 18.33 3.51 16.01
N TYR A 601 18.12 3.31 14.69
CA TYR A 601 17.70 4.36 13.75
C TYR A 601 18.63 5.59 13.76
N THR A 602 19.91 5.39 14.11
CA THR A 602 20.92 6.46 14.25
C THR A 602 21.08 7.27 12.97
N CYS A 603 20.92 6.64 11.79
CA CYS A 603 20.98 7.31 10.49
C CYS A 603 19.91 8.39 10.28
N TYR A 604 18.79 8.33 11.00
CA TYR A 604 17.74 9.35 10.98
C TYR A 604 17.77 10.22 12.24
N LYS A 605 17.74 9.59 13.42
CA LYS A 605 17.64 10.30 14.71
C LYS A 605 18.93 11.00 15.12
N GLY A 606 20.08 10.45 14.72
CA GLY A 606 21.37 10.76 15.33
C GLY A 606 21.54 10.01 16.64
N GLY A 607 22.77 9.92 17.12
CA GLY A 607 23.11 9.19 18.34
C GLY A 607 24.60 8.82 18.41
N PRO A 608 25.01 8.17 19.52
CA PRO A 608 26.40 7.76 19.73
C PRO A 608 26.81 6.66 18.73
N ALA A 609 28.11 6.41 18.65
CA ALA A 609 28.66 5.31 17.86
C ALA A 609 28.10 3.95 18.34
N VAL A 610 27.71 3.09 17.40
CA VAL A 610 27.11 1.77 17.66
C VAL A 610 27.90 0.72 16.89
N ALA A 611 28.44 -0.28 17.60
CA ALA A 611 29.17 -1.39 17.00
C ALA A 611 28.28 -2.21 16.02
N PRO A 612 28.87 -2.86 14.99
CA PRO A 612 30.29 -2.93 14.69
C PRO A 612 30.85 -1.76 13.84
N GLU A 613 30.01 -1.02 13.10
CA GLU A 613 30.49 -0.01 12.14
C GLU A 613 29.92 1.42 12.31
N GLY A 614 28.86 1.59 13.08
CA GLY A 614 28.14 2.85 13.21
C GLY A 614 28.98 3.89 13.96
N GLN A 615 29.27 5.01 13.31
CA GLN A 615 29.94 6.16 13.92
C GLN A 615 28.94 7.05 14.65
N GLU A 616 29.44 7.93 15.51
CA GLU A 616 28.64 9.00 16.09
C GLU A 616 28.10 9.88 14.95
N SER A 617 26.82 10.22 15.04
CA SER A 617 26.12 10.90 13.97
C SER A 617 25.06 11.85 14.50
N VAL A 618 24.87 12.98 13.82
CA VAL A 618 23.76 13.91 14.07
C VAL A 618 22.45 13.46 13.42
N GLY A 619 22.47 12.34 12.69
CA GLY A 619 21.37 11.83 11.88
C GLY A 619 21.21 12.60 10.56
N CYS A 620 20.28 12.18 9.71
CA CYS A 620 20.10 12.81 8.40
C CYS A 620 19.85 14.34 8.51
N PRO A 621 20.71 15.18 7.90
CA PRO A 621 20.63 16.64 8.06
C PRO A 621 19.36 17.27 7.44
N VAL A 622 18.65 16.55 6.59
CA VAL A 622 17.45 17.03 5.87
C VAL A 622 16.17 16.25 6.24
N TYR A 623 16.20 15.51 7.35
CA TYR A 623 15.10 14.65 7.81
C TYR A 623 14.59 13.66 6.75
N SER A 624 15.52 13.00 6.06
CA SER A 624 15.18 11.93 5.12
C SER A 624 15.66 10.59 5.66
N HIS A 625 14.73 9.66 5.88
CA HIS A 625 15.07 8.31 6.30
C HIS A 625 15.52 7.49 5.08
N PRO A 626 16.76 6.95 5.03
CA PRO A 626 17.31 6.30 3.83
C PRO A 626 16.50 5.11 3.29
N ALA A 627 15.83 4.34 4.17
CA ALA A 627 14.97 3.23 3.74
C ALA A 627 13.55 3.65 3.30
N GLN A 628 13.18 4.91 3.52
CA GLN A 628 11.89 5.47 3.08
C GLN A 628 12.06 6.39 1.86
N LEU A 629 13.29 6.58 1.37
CA LEU A 629 13.54 7.33 0.14
C LEU A 629 12.95 6.59 -1.06
N THR A 630 11.95 7.20 -1.69
CA THR A 630 11.39 6.74 -2.97
C THR A 630 12.19 7.32 -4.14
N ASP A 631 12.48 8.62 -4.08
CA ASP A 631 13.24 9.35 -5.10
C ASP A 631 14.49 10.07 -4.54
N ASN A 632 15.29 10.62 -5.46
CA ASN A 632 16.50 11.39 -5.13
C ASN A 632 16.24 12.88 -4.84
N ARG A 633 14.98 13.34 -4.78
CA ARG A 633 14.64 14.76 -4.61
C ARG A 633 15.24 15.34 -3.34
N ASN A 634 15.14 14.63 -2.22
CA ASN A 634 15.50 15.17 -0.90
C ASN A 634 16.90 14.77 -0.43
N CYS A 635 17.50 13.72 -1.01
CA CYS A 635 18.82 13.25 -0.59
C CYS A 635 19.93 14.19 -1.07
N VAL A 636 20.66 14.82 -0.14
CA VAL A 636 21.80 15.72 -0.45
C VAL A 636 23.16 15.01 -0.53
N LEU A 637 23.19 13.66 -0.44
CA LEU A 637 24.40 12.84 -0.57
C LEU A 637 25.56 13.19 0.39
N CYS A 638 25.22 13.67 1.59
CA CYS A 638 26.18 13.92 2.66
C CYS A 638 26.79 12.64 3.27
N MET A 639 26.26 11.45 2.96
CA MET A 639 26.71 10.15 3.48
C MET A 639 26.61 9.97 5.01
N GLU A 640 25.96 10.88 5.73
CA GLU A 640 25.77 10.79 7.18
C GLU A 640 25.07 9.50 7.60
N CYS A 641 24.08 9.05 6.81
CA CYS A 641 23.43 7.77 7.04
C CYS A 641 24.33 6.54 6.83
N LEU A 642 25.30 6.62 5.90
CA LEU A 642 26.29 5.58 5.67
C LEU A 642 27.27 5.48 6.84
N LYS A 643 27.67 6.63 7.40
CA LYS A 643 28.51 6.71 8.61
C LYS A 643 27.79 6.17 9.85
N ALA A 644 26.52 6.50 10.02
CA ALA A 644 25.72 6.15 11.19
C ALA A 644 25.25 4.69 11.25
N CYS A 645 25.22 3.95 10.13
CA CYS A 645 24.59 2.64 10.06
C CYS A 645 25.49 1.52 10.65
N PRO A 646 25.05 0.79 11.70
CA PRO A 646 25.83 -0.33 12.24
C PRO A 646 25.71 -1.62 11.41
N HIS A 647 24.63 -1.79 10.64
CA HIS A 647 24.27 -3.04 9.95
C HIS A 647 24.66 -3.09 8.46
N ARG A 648 25.48 -2.13 7.98
CA ARG A 648 25.85 -2.00 6.55
C ARG A 648 24.64 -2.01 5.59
N SER A 649 23.49 -1.47 6.00
CA SER A 649 22.27 -1.53 5.19
C SER A 649 22.23 -0.47 4.07
N ILE A 650 23.03 0.59 4.17
CA ILE A 650 23.09 1.67 3.17
C ILE A 650 23.88 1.21 1.94
N GLU A 651 23.27 1.38 0.77
CA GLU A 651 23.82 1.09 -0.55
C GLU A 651 23.90 2.38 -1.37
N PHE A 652 25.00 2.55 -2.10
CA PHE A 652 25.12 3.61 -3.12
C PHE A 652 25.02 2.94 -4.48
N ARG A 653 23.84 2.98 -5.07
CA ARG A 653 23.49 2.17 -6.24
C ARG A 653 23.63 2.99 -7.53
N PHE A 654 24.25 2.40 -8.53
CA PHE A 654 24.17 2.83 -9.91
C PHE A 654 22.92 2.24 -10.55
N ARG A 655 22.16 3.05 -11.27
CA ARG A 655 20.86 2.72 -11.87
C ARG A 655 20.75 3.37 -13.25
N VAL A 656 19.80 2.90 -14.03
CA VAL A 656 19.40 3.56 -15.28
C VAL A 656 18.91 5.00 -15.02
N PRO A 657 19.23 5.97 -15.90
CA PRO A 657 18.76 7.35 -15.77
C PRO A 657 17.25 7.44 -15.60
N ALA A 658 16.79 8.38 -14.79
CA ALA A 658 15.37 8.65 -14.55
C ALA A 658 14.54 7.46 -13.99
N ALA A 659 15.17 6.44 -13.41
CA ALA A 659 14.47 5.27 -12.84
C ALA A 659 13.39 5.64 -11.80
N ASP A 660 13.61 6.71 -11.00
CA ASP A 660 12.64 7.21 -10.01
C ASP A 660 11.28 7.55 -10.62
N LEU A 661 11.29 7.98 -11.88
CA LEU A 661 10.10 8.42 -12.58
C LEU A 661 9.40 7.27 -13.33
N TRP A 662 10.10 6.14 -13.52
CA TRP A 662 9.58 4.98 -14.24
C TRP A 662 8.73 4.07 -13.37
N ASP A 663 9.14 3.87 -12.13
CA ASP A 663 8.55 2.86 -11.23
C ASP A 663 7.16 3.28 -10.71
N GLY A 664 6.67 4.48 -11.06
CA GLY A 664 5.36 5.01 -10.64
C GLY A 664 5.25 5.29 -9.14
N THR A 665 6.39 5.28 -8.42
CA THR A 665 6.50 5.46 -6.97
C THR A 665 6.92 6.87 -6.55
N HIS A 666 7.20 7.76 -7.51
CA HIS A 666 7.53 9.15 -7.21
C HIS A 666 6.32 9.92 -6.70
N THR A 667 6.57 10.90 -5.84
CA THR A 667 5.53 11.81 -5.37
C THR A 667 5.33 12.92 -6.38
N VAL A 668 4.07 13.15 -6.77
CA VAL A 668 3.68 14.17 -7.74
C VAL A 668 3.37 15.47 -7.01
N ILE A 669 4.15 16.53 -7.30
CA ILE A 669 3.99 17.84 -6.68
C ILE A 669 3.78 18.89 -7.78
N GLY A 670 2.64 19.58 -7.75
CA GLY A 670 2.27 20.56 -8.79
C GLY A 670 3.27 21.72 -8.92
N ALA A 671 3.77 22.24 -7.79
CA ALA A 671 4.76 23.32 -7.79
C ALA A 671 6.10 22.92 -8.45
N GLU A 672 6.48 21.63 -8.43
CA GLU A 672 7.67 21.17 -9.16
C GLU A 672 7.46 21.26 -10.68
N VAL A 673 6.25 20.97 -11.16
CA VAL A 673 5.90 21.09 -12.58
C VAL A 673 5.93 22.56 -12.99
N CYS A 674 5.40 23.47 -12.17
CA CYS A 674 5.52 24.90 -12.39
C CYS A 674 6.99 25.36 -12.43
N LEU A 675 7.81 24.92 -11.47
CA LEU A 675 9.25 25.22 -11.45
C LEU A 675 9.96 24.68 -12.70
N MET A 676 9.63 23.47 -13.14
CA MET A 676 10.21 22.87 -14.34
C MET A 676 9.92 23.72 -15.60
N PHE A 677 8.67 24.11 -15.83
CA PHE A 677 8.31 24.93 -16.99
C PHE A 677 8.80 26.38 -16.86
N MET A 678 8.94 26.90 -15.65
CA MET A 678 9.58 28.20 -15.41
C MET A 678 11.06 28.18 -15.76
N LEU A 679 11.79 27.11 -15.43
CA LEU A 679 13.19 26.95 -15.84
C LEU A 679 13.35 26.85 -17.36
N LEU A 680 12.37 26.24 -18.04
CA LEU A 680 12.30 26.28 -19.50
C LEU A 680 12.07 27.72 -19.98
N GLY A 681 11.11 28.43 -19.38
CA GLY A 681 10.82 29.84 -19.65
C GLY A 681 12.00 30.78 -19.42
N ALA A 682 12.87 30.48 -18.45
CA ALA A 682 14.09 31.25 -18.18
C ALA A 682 15.05 31.24 -19.38
N VAL A 683 15.14 30.11 -20.12
CA VAL A 683 15.95 30.06 -21.34
C VAL A 683 15.40 31.00 -22.42
N TYR A 684 14.07 31.07 -22.57
CA TYR A 684 13.45 32.07 -23.46
C TYR A 684 13.65 33.50 -22.96
N LEU A 685 13.64 33.70 -21.64
CA LEU A 685 13.81 35.01 -21.03
C LEU A 685 15.21 35.59 -21.31
N HIS A 686 16.27 34.79 -21.19
CA HIS A 686 17.63 35.26 -21.43
C HIS A 686 17.91 35.72 -22.87
N ASP A 687 17.13 35.23 -23.84
CA ASP A 687 17.21 35.65 -25.25
C ASP A 687 16.02 36.53 -25.65
N LEU A 688 15.43 37.25 -24.69
CA LEU A 688 14.28 38.14 -24.90
C LEU A 688 14.49 39.17 -26.03
N PRO A 689 15.65 39.84 -26.17
CA PRO A 689 15.85 40.79 -27.27
C PRO A 689 15.68 40.14 -28.66
N LEU A 690 16.18 38.91 -28.84
CA LEU A 690 16.06 38.18 -30.10
C LEU A 690 14.60 37.81 -30.38
N LEU A 691 13.87 37.35 -29.35
CA LEU A 691 12.43 37.07 -29.44
C LEU A 691 11.61 38.31 -29.83
N LEU A 692 11.95 39.48 -29.28
CA LEU A 692 11.25 40.73 -29.60
C LEU A 692 11.50 41.16 -31.05
N ILE A 693 12.72 40.97 -31.56
CA ILE A 693 13.08 41.22 -32.96
C ILE A 693 12.28 40.29 -33.89
N ASP A 694 12.24 38.99 -33.59
CA ASP A 694 11.50 38.00 -34.40
C ASP A 694 9.98 38.27 -34.42
N LEU A 695 9.44 38.90 -33.37
CA LEU A 695 8.03 39.27 -33.24
C LEU A 695 7.70 40.68 -33.76
N ASP A 696 8.68 41.41 -34.28
CA ASP A 696 8.54 42.81 -34.74
C ASP A 696 7.97 43.74 -33.64
N ILE A 697 8.39 43.52 -32.38
CA ILE A 697 7.98 44.32 -31.22
C ILE A 697 9.08 45.32 -30.88
N ASP A 698 8.72 46.60 -30.72
CA ASP A 698 9.67 47.67 -30.39
C ASP A 698 10.28 47.48 -28.98
N SER A 699 11.51 46.97 -28.97
CA SER A 699 12.30 46.69 -27.78
C SER A 699 12.58 47.94 -26.94
N TYR A 700 12.67 49.12 -27.55
CA TYR A 700 12.96 50.37 -26.83
C TYR A 700 11.86 50.71 -25.82
N THR A 701 10.59 50.52 -26.19
CA THR A 701 9.46 50.80 -25.30
C THR A 701 9.41 49.86 -24.08
N ILE A 702 9.88 48.63 -24.24
CA ILE A 702 9.88 47.61 -23.18
C ILE A 702 11.03 47.88 -22.21
N PHE A 703 12.25 48.08 -22.72
CA PHE A 703 13.44 48.26 -21.87
C PHE A 703 13.51 49.65 -21.23
N SER A 704 12.85 50.67 -21.79
CA SER A 704 12.83 52.02 -21.20
C SER A 704 11.91 52.15 -19.97
N ASN A 705 10.92 51.28 -19.82
CA ASN A 705 10.02 51.28 -18.67
C ASN A 705 10.20 50.01 -17.83
N GLN A 706 10.81 50.17 -16.65
CA GLN A 706 11.15 49.06 -15.78
C GLN A 706 9.93 48.22 -15.34
N LEU A 707 8.76 48.83 -15.16
CA LEU A 707 7.53 48.08 -14.84
C LEU A 707 7.08 47.22 -16.02
N VAL A 708 7.17 47.74 -17.24
CA VAL A 708 6.85 46.98 -18.46
C VAL A 708 7.85 45.84 -18.64
N HIS A 709 9.14 46.09 -18.45
CA HIS A 709 10.17 45.06 -18.53
C HIS A 709 9.92 43.91 -17.54
N ILE A 710 9.59 44.23 -16.28
CA ILE A 710 9.22 43.23 -15.25
C ILE A 710 8.00 42.42 -15.69
N LEU A 711 6.94 43.09 -16.16
CA LEU A 711 5.70 42.41 -16.57
C LEU A 711 5.93 41.48 -17.78
N VAL A 712 6.67 41.95 -18.79
CA VAL A 712 7.04 41.13 -19.96
C VAL A 712 7.88 39.93 -19.53
N SER A 713 8.85 40.12 -18.64
CA SER A 713 9.69 39.04 -18.12
C SER A 713 8.87 37.94 -17.44
N ILE A 714 7.90 38.33 -16.59
CA ILE A 714 6.99 37.39 -15.92
C ILE A 714 6.13 36.64 -16.94
N VAL A 715 5.63 37.33 -17.97
CA VAL A 715 4.80 36.72 -19.02
C VAL A 715 5.63 35.70 -19.80
N VAL A 716 6.78 36.08 -20.32
CA VAL A 716 7.66 35.21 -21.13
C VAL A 716 8.06 33.96 -20.35
N MET A 717 8.43 34.13 -19.08
CA MET A 717 8.78 33.02 -18.20
C MET A 717 7.62 32.04 -17.95
N ALA A 718 6.36 32.52 -17.99
CA ALA A 718 5.17 31.68 -17.81
C ALA A 718 4.68 30.98 -19.09
N ILE A 719 5.05 31.47 -20.28
CA ILE A 719 4.52 30.99 -21.58
C ILE A 719 4.64 29.47 -21.74
N PRO A 720 5.81 28.82 -21.55
CA PRO A 720 5.92 27.37 -21.80
C PRO A 720 4.98 26.54 -20.92
N GLY A 721 4.79 26.94 -19.65
CA GLY A 721 3.88 26.27 -18.73
C GLY A 721 2.41 26.44 -19.11
N VAL A 722 2.01 27.65 -19.49
CA VAL A 722 0.63 27.96 -19.92
C VAL A 722 0.30 27.22 -21.23
N VAL A 723 1.21 27.21 -22.20
CA VAL A 723 1.04 26.50 -23.47
C VAL A 723 0.92 24.99 -23.25
N ALA A 724 1.81 24.41 -22.43
CA ALA A 724 1.77 22.97 -22.17
C ALA A 724 0.47 22.53 -21.47
N TRP A 725 0.03 23.30 -20.46
CA TRP A 725 -1.23 23.05 -19.76
C TRP A 725 -2.45 23.24 -20.68
N GLY A 726 -2.47 24.32 -21.47
CA GLY A 726 -3.58 24.64 -22.37
C GLY A 726 -3.78 23.58 -23.45
N VAL A 727 -2.69 23.08 -24.05
CA VAL A 727 -2.75 22.01 -25.05
C VAL A 727 -3.22 20.69 -24.44
N ASP A 728 -2.78 20.31 -23.23
CA ASP A 728 -3.28 19.12 -22.55
C ASP A 728 -4.77 19.24 -22.19
N ALA A 729 -5.19 20.38 -21.64
CA ALA A 729 -6.58 20.65 -21.29
C ALA A 729 -7.51 20.63 -22.53
N GLY A 730 -7.06 21.23 -23.63
CA GLY A 730 -7.75 21.18 -24.92
C GLY A 730 -7.87 19.75 -25.46
N TRP A 731 -6.78 18.97 -25.41
CA TRP A 731 -6.79 17.58 -25.85
C TRP A 731 -7.74 16.70 -25.03
N ARG A 732 -7.75 16.86 -23.70
CA ARG A 732 -8.68 16.12 -22.84
C ARG A 732 -10.13 16.47 -23.13
N SER A 733 -10.41 17.74 -23.40
CA SER A 733 -11.75 18.21 -23.76
C SER A 733 -12.21 17.59 -25.08
N LEU A 734 -11.32 17.53 -26.09
CA LEU A 734 -11.58 16.86 -27.37
C LEU A 734 -11.77 15.35 -27.20
N ALA A 735 -10.93 14.69 -26.40
CA ALA A 735 -11.05 13.26 -26.14
C ALA A 735 -12.36 12.93 -25.41
N ALA A 736 -12.75 13.73 -24.41
CA ALA A 736 -14.02 13.59 -23.71
C ALA A 736 -15.22 13.81 -24.64
N PHE A 737 -15.15 14.80 -25.53
CA PHE A 737 -16.18 15.04 -26.53
C PHE A 737 -16.31 13.88 -27.54
N ALA A 738 -15.20 13.34 -28.03
CA ALA A 738 -15.20 12.18 -28.92
C ALA A 738 -15.77 10.90 -28.24
N LEU A 739 -15.46 10.71 -26.95
CA LEU A 739 -16.06 9.66 -26.11
C LEU A 739 -17.57 9.87 -25.95
N ALA A 740 -18.01 11.10 -25.67
CA ALA A 740 -19.43 11.43 -25.55
C ALA A 740 -20.21 11.20 -26.86
N GLN A 741 -19.61 11.53 -28.01
CA GLN A 741 -20.20 11.25 -29.32
C GLN A 741 -20.28 9.75 -29.61
N THR A 742 -19.25 8.98 -29.29
CA THR A 742 -19.27 7.52 -29.48
C THR A 742 -20.30 6.86 -28.56
N THR A 743 -20.41 7.26 -27.29
CA THR A 743 -21.47 6.75 -26.40
C THR A 743 -22.86 7.14 -26.87
N ALA A 744 -23.06 8.38 -27.37
CA ALA A 744 -24.34 8.81 -27.93
C ALA A 744 -24.69 8.03 -29.22
N SER A 745 -23.70 7.69 -30.05
CA SER A 745 -23.91 6.86 -31.24
C SER A 745 -24.24 5.40 -30.90
N LEU A 746 -23.64 4.86 -29.83
CA LEU A 746 -23.93 3.53 -29.30
C LEU A 746 -25.34 3.45 -28.72
N ASP A 747 -25.76 4.46 -27.93
CA ASP A 747 -27.14 4.54 -27.41
C ASP A 747 -28.18 4.68 -28.53
N LYS A 748 -27.85 5.43 -29.59
CA LYS A 748 -28.74 5.58 -30.75
C LYS A 748 -28.87 4.29 -31.56
N ASN A 749 -27.79 3.50 -31.64
CA ASN A 749 -27.78 2.18 -32.27
C ASN A 749 -28.50 1.11 -31.41
N LEU A 750 -28.36 1.15 -30.08
CA LEU A 750 -29.09 0.28 -29.16
C LEU A 750 -30.60 0.55 -29.17
N ASN A 751 -31.00 1.82 -29.25
CA ASN A 751 -32.41 2.21 -29.35
C ASN A 751 -33.04 1.89 -30.72
N THR A 752 -32.25 1.81 -31.80
CA THR A 752 -32.75 1.36 -33.11
C THR A 752 -32.84 -0.15 -33.21
N THR A 753 -31.98 -0.93 -32.53
CA THR A 753 -32.14 -2.39 -32.42
C THR A 753 -33.35 -2.83 -31.59
N ASN A 754 -33.85 -1.99 -30.67
CA ASN A 754 -35.11 -2.23 -29.95
C ASN A 754 -36.38 -1.93 -30.80
N SER A 755 -36.22 -1.54 -32.07
CA SER A 755 -37.32 -1.32 -33.03
C SER A 755 -37.43 -2.39 -34.12
N MET A 756 -36.78 -3.55 -33.96
CA MET A 756 -37.19 -4.75 -34.68
C MET A 756 -38.58 -5.17 -34.18
N PRO A 757 -39.51 -5.58 -35.07
CA PRO A 757 -40.83 -6.01 -34.65
C PRO A 757 -40.70 -7.15 -33.65
N GLN A 758 -41.46 -7.08 -32.56
CA GLN A 758 -41.69 -8.22 -31.68
C GLN A 758 -42.10 -9.40 -32.56
N LEU A 759 -41.19 -10.36 -32.77
CA LEU A 759 -41.58 -11.69 -33.20
C LEU A 759 -42.44 -12.23 -32.06
N ALA A 760 -43.75 -12.27 -32.31
CA ALA A 760 -44.73 -12.93 -31.48
C ALA A 760 -44.20 -14.32 -31.08
N PRO A 761 -44.48 -14.79 -29.85
CA PRO A 761 -44.10 -16.13 -29.46
C PRO A 761 -44.80 -17.10 -30.39
N ILE A 762 -44.03 -17.81 -31.22
CA ILE A 762 -44.55 -18.97 -31.93
C ILE A 762 -44.79 -20.03 -30.85
N THR A 763 -46.05 -20.09 -30.40
CA THR A 763 -46.60 -21.25 -29.73
C THR A 763 -46.62 -22.40 -30.73
N ALA A 764 -45.57 -23.22 -30.76
CA ALA A 764 -45.58 -24.49 -31.46
C ALA A 764 -46.01 -25.59 -30.49
N SER A 765 -47.29 -25.60 -30.14
CA SER A 765 -48.01 -26.83 -29.83
C SER A 765 -48.43 -27.47 -31.17
N SER A 766 -47.57 -28.30 -31.75
CA SER A 766 -48.00 -29.41 -32.60
C SER A 766 -46.80 -30.24 -33.03
N THR A 767 -46.89 -31.52 -32.69
CA THR A 767 -46.17 -32.63 -33.29
C THR A 767 -46.24 -32.58 -34.82
N ASN A 768 -45.10 -32.60 -35.50
CA ASN A 768 -45.02 -33.30 -36.77
C ASN A 768 -43.60 -33.84 -37.02
N SER A 769 -43.52 -35.16 -37.05
CA SER A 769 -42.37 -35.95 -37.47
C SER A 769 -42.20 -35.83 -38.98
N ASN A 770 -41.36 -34.89 -39.42
CA ASN A 770 -40.59 -34.91 -40.68
C ASN A 770 -39.86 -33.58 -40.82
N MET A 771 -38.66 -33.49 -40.28
CA MET A 771 -37.80 -32.32 -40.43
C MET A 771 -36.41 -32.80 -40.87
N ASP A 772 -35.98 -32.35 -42.05
CA ASP A 772 -34.72 -32.73 -42.68
C ASP A 772 -33.50 -32.34 -41.82
N PRO A 773 -32.44 -33.16 -41.75
CA PRO A 773 -31.27 -32.89 -40.90
C PRO A 773 -30.47 -31.62 -41.31
N ALA A 774 -30.71 -31.08 -42.52
CA ALA A 774 -30.08 -29.85 -43.00
C ALA A 774 -30.68 -28.58 -42.36
N SER A 775 -31.99 -28.55 -42.11
CA SER A 775 -32.69 -27.38 -41.55
C SER A 775 -32.49 -27.27 -40.03
N ALA A 776 -32.35 -28.39 -39.32
CA ALA A 776 -31.97 -28.40 -37.90
C ALA A 776 -30.54 -27.84 -37.67
N ARG A 777 -29.59 -28.15 -38.57
CA ARG A 777 -28.23 -27.59 -38.53
C ARG A 777 -28.21 -26.08 -38.78
N ALA A 778 -29.00 -25.58 -39.73
CA ALA A 778 -29.09 -24.16 -40.03
C ALA A 778 -29.63 -23.34 -38.85
N ILE A 779 -30.63 -23.85 -38.12
CA ILE A 779 -31.19 -23.18 -36.94
C ILE A 779 -30.20 -23.18 -35.77
N SER A 780 -29.45 -24.28 -35.56
CA SER A 780 -28.40 -24.34 -34.52
C SER A 780 -27.19 -23.43 -34.81
N LEU A 781 -26.85 -23.25 -36.09
CA LEU A 781 -25.77 -22.34 -36.53
C LEU A 781 -26.17 -20.87 -36.40
N LEU A 782 -27.45 -20.55 -36.64
CA LEU A 782 -27.97 -19.19 -36.43
C LEU A 782 -28.12 -18.84 -34.94
N GLN A 783 -28.51 -19.81 -34.10
CA GLN A 783 -28.60 -19.61 -32.64
C GLN A 783 -27.22 -19.53 -31.95
N SER A 784 -26.23 -20.30 -32.41
CA SER A 784 -24.85 -20.18 -31.92
C SER A 784 -24.19 -18.87 -32.35
N ALA A 785 -24.46 -18.38 -33.57
CA ALA A 785 -24.00 -17.08 -34.02
C ALA A 785 -24.63 -15.93 -33.20
N ALA A 786 -25.95 -15.96 -32.95
CA ALA A 786 -26.66 -14.91 -32.21
C ALA A 786 -26.24 -14.82 -30.72
N GLY A 787 -25.87 -15.94 -30.09
CA GLY A 787 -25.35 -15.96 -28.71
C GLY A 787 -23.93 -15.40 -28.57
N SER A 788 -23.11 -15.46 -29.62
CA SER A 788 -21.74 -14.91 -29.62
C SER A 788 -21.67 -13.40 -29.86
N TYR A 789 -22.65 -12.79 -30.55
CA TYR A 789 -22.61 -11.35 -30.83
C TYR A 789 -23.01 -10.48 -29.62
N THR A 790 -23.86 -10.98 -28.72
CA THR A 790 -24.30 -10.23 -27.53
C THR A 790 -23.30 -10.31 -26.37
N ALA A 791 -22.48 -11.36 -26.29
CA ALA A 791 -21.45 -11.50 -25.26
C ALA A 791 -20.18 -10.66 -25.52
N GLN A 792 -19.92 -10.25 -26.78
CA GLN A 792 -18.69 -9.56 -27.14
C GLN A 792 -18.76 -8.03 -27.01
N GLN A 793 -19.95 -7.43 -26.92
CA GLN A 793 -20.09 -5.97 -26.77
C GLN A 793 -20.03 -5.45 -25.32
N VAL A 794 -20.18 -6.30 -24.30
CA VAL A 794 -20.06 -5.89 -22.88
C VAL A 794 -18.60 -5.97 -22.36
N ASN A 795 -17.69 -6.55 -23.15
CA ASN A 795 -16.27 -6.69 -22.83
C ASN A 795 -15.36 -5.72 -23.60
N ALA A 796 -15.85 -4.54 -23.96
CA ALA A 796 -14.94 -3.47 -24.38
C ALA A 796 -13.95 -3.22 -23.22
N PRO A 797 -12.62 -3.29 -23.45
CA PRO A 797 -11.67 -2.99 -22.41
C PRO A 797 -11.98 -1.56 -21.97
N ILE A 798 -12.40 -1.39 -20.71
CA ILE A 798 -12.51 -0.08 -20.07
C ILE A 798 -11.14 0.58 -20.28
N GLN A 799 -11.06 1.50 -21.24
CA GLN A 799 -9.81 2.20 -21.55
C GLN A 799 -9.37 2.86 -20.24
N ALA A 800 -8.18 2.50 -19.77
CA ALA A 800 -7.65 3.05 -18.53
C ALA A 800 -7.68 4.58 -18.61
N PRO A 801 -8.16 5.28 -17.55
CA PRO A 801 -8.29 6.73 -17.57
C PRO A 801 -6.94 7.39 -17.92
N ILE A 802 -6.97 8.43 -18.76
CA ILE A 802 -5.79 9.22 -19.13
C ILE A 802 -5.18 9.80 -17.86
N LYS A 803 -3.90 9.52 -17.59
CA LYS A 803 -3.19 10.06 -16.41
C LYS A 803 -3.29 11.59 -16.35
N PRO A 804 -3.38 12.21 -15.17
CA PRO A 804 -3.44 13.67 -15.05
C PRO A 804 -2.17 14.33 -15.62
N PHE A 805 -2.29 15.57 -16.08
CA PHE A 805 -1.18 16.33 -16.69
C PHE A 805 0.05 16.40 -15.80
N VAL A 806 -0.16 16.62 -14.49
CA VAL A 806 0.92 16.79 -13.52
C VAL A 806 1.83 15.55 -13.46
N ASP A 807 1.29 14.36 -13.68
CA ASP A 807 2.09 13.12 -13.76
C ASP A 807 2.87 13.06 -15.08
N LEU A 808 2.21 13.40 -16.19
CA LEU A 808 2.80 13.36 -17.53
C LEU A 808 3.88 14.44 -17.72
N ALA A 809 3.75 15.57 -17.03
CA ALA A 809 4.65 16.71 -17.14
C ALA A 809 6.10 16.36 -16.75
N TYR A 810 6.32 15.40 -15.85
CA TYR A 810 7.67 14.93 -15.54
C TYR A 810 8.40 14.35 -16.77
N GLY A 811 7.67 13.93 -17.81
CA GLY A 811 8.24 13.51 -19.09
C GLY A 811 9.04 14.59 -19.83
N TYR A 812 8.79 15.87 -19.55
CA TYR A 812 9.53 17.00 -20.14
C TYR A 812 10.86 17.28 -19.44
N LEU A 813 11.09 16.69 -18.27
CA LEU A 813 12.25 17.00 -17.43
C LEU A 813 13.61 16.83 -18.15
N PRO A 814 13.85 15.79 -18.98
CA PRO A 814 15.09 15.67 -19.75
C PRO A 814 15.27 16.78 -20.79
N MET A 815 14.18 17.24 -21.42
CA MET A 815 14.22 18.31 -22.41
C MET A 815 14.52 19.65 -21.74
N VAL A 816 13.89 19.95 -20.59
CA VAL A 816 14.19 21.16 -19.82
C VAL A 816 15.65 21.17 -19.37
N TRP A 817 16.14 20.06 -18.82
CA TRP A 817 17.55 19.92 -18.46
C TRP A 817 18.49 20.17 -19.65
N ALA A 818 18.19 19.56 -20.80
CA ALA A 818 19.00 19.70 -22.01
C ALA A 818 18.98 21.12 -22.57
N GLY A 819 17.82 21.79 -22.56
CA GLY A 819 17.68 23.18 -22.98
C GLY A 819 18.51 24.12 -22.13
N THR A 820 18.41 24.00 -20.81
CA THR A 820 19.21 24.80 -19.89
C THR A 820 20.70 24.49 -20.01
N LEU A 821 21.09 23.21 -20.13
CA LEU A 821 22.50 22.85 -20.34
C LEU A 821 23.05 23.40 -21.66
N ALA A 822 22.29 23.28 -22.76
CA ALA A 822 22.71 23.78 -24.07
C ALA A 822 22.94 25.31 -24.04
N TYR A 823 22.07 26.06 -23.36
CA TYR A 823 22.27 27.50 -23.14
C TYR A 823 23.61 27.78 -22.43
N TYR A 824 23.84 27.13 -21.27
CA TYR A 824 25.07 27.37 -20.49
C TYR A 824 26.35 26.79 -21.10
N LEU A 825 26.24 25.88 -22.07
CA LEU A 825 27.39 25.23 -22.69
C LEU A 825 28.24 26.23 -23.49
N ARG A 826 27.62 27.26 -24.08
CA ARG A 826 28.34 28.34 -24.78
C ARG A 826 29.28 29.06 -23.82
N TYR A 827 28.76 29.60 -22.72
CA TYR A 827 29.57 30.28 -21.70
C TYR A 827 30.68 29.38 -21.13
N GLY A 828 30.37 28.10 -20.91
CA GLY A 828 31.32 27.12 -20.38
C GLY A 828 32.43 26.70 -21.35
N LEU A 829 32.27 26.86 -22.67
CA LEU A 829 33.25 26.45 -23.68
C LEU A 829 33.97 27.62 -24.36
N THR A 830 33.40 28.82 -24.28
CA THR A 830 34.02 30.05 -24.79
C THR A 830 34.68 30.83 -23.65
N GLU A 831 33.89 31.41 -22.75
CA GLU A 831 34.40 32.30 -21.70
C GLU A 831 35.23 31.55 -20.65
N ALA A 832 34.92 30.27 -20.39
CA ALA A 832 35.74 29.44 -19.51
C ALA A 832 37.11 29.06 -20.07
N GLY A 833 37.31 29.19 -21.38
CA GLY A 833 38.63 29.02 -21.96
C GLY A 833 39.64 30.07 -21.48
N ARG A 834 39.16 31.19 -20.94
CA ARG A 834 39.96 32.37 -20.53
C ARG A 834 40.26 32.45 -19.03
N ILE A 835 40.15 31.35 -18.28
CA ILE A 835 40.34 31.34 -16.81
C ILE A 835 41.62 32.07 -16.38
N LEU A 836 42.77 31.73 -16.96
CA LEU A 836 44.05 32.28 -16.52
C LEU A 836 44.24 33.76 -16.91
N PRO A 837 43.94 34.18 -18.16
CA PRO A 837 43.93 35.60 -18.50
C PRO A 837 43.00 36.44 -17.64
N VAL A 838 41.76 35.97 -17.41
CA VAL A 838 40.78 36.70 -16.58
C VAL A 838 41.26 36.78 -15.13
N ALA A 839 41.74 35.67 -14.57
CA ALA A 839 42.28 35.67 -13.21
C ALA A 839 43.46 36.64 -13.06
N ALA A 840 44.36 36.70 -14.05
CA ALA A 840 45.45 37.68 -14.06
C ALA A 840 44.92 39.12 -14.13
N ALA A 841 43.93 39.40 -14.98
CA ALA A 841 43.29 40.71 -15.08
C ALA A 841 42.60 41.12 -13.77
N THR A 842 41.96 40.18 -13.07
CA THR A 842 41.33 40.45 -11.76
C THR A 842 42.33 40.95 -10.72
N PHE A 843 43.60 40.54 -10.81
CA PHE A 843 44.67 41.00 -9.93
C PHE A 843 45.48 42.18 -10.49
N GLY A 844 44.92 42.93 -11.46
CA GLY A 844 45.49 44.17 -11.96
C GLY A 844 46.49 44.03 -13.10
N VAL A 845 46.58 42.86 -13.75
CA VAL A 845 47.41 42.67 -14.95
C VAL A 845 46.62 43.12 -16.18
N GLU A 846 46.80 44.37 -16.61
CA GLU A 846 46.08 44.98 -17.75
C GLU A 846 46.31 44.23 -19.08
N HIS A 847 47.50 43.63 -19.24
CA HIS A 847 47.87 42.84 -20.41
C HIS A 847 48.38 41.48 -19.97
N PRO A 848 47.49 40.50 -19.76
CA PRO A 848 47.90 39.15 -19.41
C PRO A 848 48.86 38.62 -20.48
N PRO A 849 49.98 38.01 -20.08
CA PRO A 849 50.99 37.58 -21.02
C PRO A 849 50.43 36.57 -22.03
N LYS A 850 50.77 36.73 -23.32
CA LYS A 850 50.28 35.90 -24.44
C LYS A 850 50.60 34.40 -24.32
N TRP A 851 51.49 34.01 -23.41
CA TRP A 851 51.82 32.60 -23.14
C TRP A 851 50.81 31.91 -22.20
N LEU A 852 49.90 32.66 -21.56
CA LEU A 852 48.84 32.05 -20.75
C LEU A 852 47.93 31.21 -21.67
N PRO A 853 47.73 29.92 -21.36
CA PRO A 853 46.94 29.05 -22.21
C PRO A 853 45.47 29.48 -22.17
N VAL A 854 44.89 29.61 -23.36
CA VAL A 854 43.48 29.87 -23.59
C VAL A 854 42.90 28.66 -24.31
N ILE A 855 41.89 28.03 -23.73
CA ILE A 855 41.27 26.81 -24.25
C ILE A 855 39.82 27.12 -24.62
N GLU A 856 39.65 27.82 -25.75
CA GLU A 856 38.34 28.13 -26.32
C GLU A 856 37.94 27.09 -27.35
N ALA A 857 36.72 26.58 -27.27
CA ALA A 857 36.17 25.73 -28.31
C ALA A 857 35.77 26.58 -29.54
N PRO A 858 36.04 26.11 -30.77
CA PRO A 858 35.49 26.73 -31.98
C PRO A 858 33.96 26.79 -31.93
N GLN A 859 33.36 27.83 -32.50
CA GLN A 859 31.90 28.04 -32.47
C GLN A 859 31.14 26.86 -33.10
N GLU A 860 31.73 26.20 -34.10
CA GLU A 860 31.16 25.02 -34.74
C GLU A 860 31.06 23.83 -33.78
N VAL A 861 32.06 23.66 -32.91
CA VAL A 861 32.06 22.60 -31.88
C VAL A 861 31.02 22.91 -30.81
N VAL A 862 30.92 24.18 -30.38
CA VAL A 862 29.91 24.62 -29.42
C VAL A 862 28.51 24.37 -29.97
N GLY A 863 28.22 24.83 -31.19
CA GLY A 863 26.93 24.60 -31.84
C GLY A 863 26.61 23.11 -32.03
N PHE A 864 27.60 22.30 -32.44
CA PHE A 864 27.41 20.85 -32.54
C PHE A 864 27.00 20.22 -31.20
N LEU A 865 27.68 20.59 -30.10
CA LEU A 865 27.37 20.04 -28.78
C LEU A 865 26.03 20.57 -28.24
N GLN A 866 25.69 21.83 -28.47
CA GLN A 866 24.39 22.40 -28.11
C GLN A 866 23.25 21.69 -28.84
N GLY A 867 23.34 21.55 -30.17
CA GLY A 867 22.35 20.83 -30.97
C GLY A 867 22.23 19.35 -30.59
N SER A 868 23.37 18.67 -30.39
CA SER A 868 23.38 17.27 -29.93
C SER A 868 22.70 17.11 -28.56
N THR A 869 22.92 18.06 -27.65
CA THR A 869 22.31 18.06 -26.31
C THR A 869 20.79 18.25 -26.41
N LEU A 870 20.31 19.20 -27.21
CA LEU A 870 18.87 19.44 -27.44
C LEU A 870 18.18 18.21 -28.05
N LEU A 871 18.77 17.60 -29.08
CA LEU A 871 18.23 16.40 -29.71
C LEU A 871 18.17 15.22 -28.74
N PHE A 872 19.24 15.01 -27.96
CA PHE A 872 19.25 13.99 -26.93
C PHE A 872 18.16 14.22 -25.89
N GLY A 873 18.01 15.45 -25.40
CA GLY A 873 16.96 15.84 -24.45
C GLY A 873 15.55 15.58 -24.98
N ALA A 874 15.29 15.92 -26.24
CA ALA A 874 14.01 15.69 -26.89
C ALA A 874 13.68 14.20 -27.04
N VAL A 875 14.63 13.39 -27.52
CA VAL A 875 14.46 11.93 -27.66
C VAL A 875 14.23 11.28 -26.29
N ALA A 876 15.01 11.68 -25.27
CA ALA A 876 14.84 11.21 -23.91
C ALA A 876 13.46 11.59 -23.35
N ALA A 877 12.99 12.82 -23.55
CA ALA A 877 11.69 13.30 -23.12
C ALA A 877 10.52 12.55 -23.80
N LEU A 878 10.62 12.26 -25.11
CA LEU A 878 9.62 11.46 -25.83
C LEU A 878 9.54 10.02 -25.27
N GLY A 879 10.69 9.37 -25.11
CA GLY A 879 10.77 8.02 -24.53
C GLY A 879 10.23 7.96 -23.10
N MET A 880 10.53 8.98 -22.31
CA MET A 880 10.12 9.08 -20.91
C MET A 880 8.63 9.37 -20.76
N THR A 881 8.09 10.32 -21.52
CA THR A 881 6.65 10.64 -21.56
C THR A 881 5.84 9.40 -21.91
N ARG A 882 6.29 8.63 -22.91
CA ARG A 882 5.64 7.35 -23.27
C ARG A 882 5.66 6.36 -22.10
N ARG A 883 6.82 6.18 -21.45
CA ARG A 883 6.95 5.23 -20.34
C ARG A 883 6.09 5.63 -19.14
N ILE A 884 6.06 6.91 -18.78
CA ILE A 884 5.25 7.43 -17.67
C ILE A 884 3.76 7.25 -17.98
N ALA A 885 3.32 7.54 -19.22
CA ALA A 885 1.93 7.36 -19.61
C ALA A 885 1.48 5.90 -19.48
N GLY A 886 2.31 4.93 -19.90
CA GLY A 886 1.95 3.51 -19.90
C GLY A 886 0.79 3.18 -20.86
N GLN A 887 0.51 4.07 -21.80
CA GLN A 887 -0.63 4.05 -22.73
C GLN A 887 -0.16 4.03 -24.20
N PRO A 888 -1.01 3.66 -25.16
CA PRO A 888 -0.64 3.67 -26.59
C PRO A 888 -0.31 5.09 -27.06
N TRP A 889 0.63 5.20 -28.02
CA TRP A 889 1.16 6.48 -28.54
C TRP A 889 0.09 7.52 -28.91
N LYS A 890 -1.08 7.09 -29.38
CA LYS A 890 -2.18 7.98 -29.76
C LYS A 890 -2.62 8.90 -28.61
N THR A 891 -2.52 8.43 -27.37
CA THR A 891 -2.93 9.19 -26.18
C THR A 891 -1.94 10.30 -25.81
N VAL A 892 -0.67 10.18 -26.22
CA VAL A 892 0.42 11.10 -25.87
C VAL A 892 0.86 12.00 -27.04
N ILE A 893 0.19 11.93 -28.19
CA ILE A 893 0.43 12.81 -29.34
C ILE A 893 0.56 14.31 -28.98
N PRO A 894 -0.35 14.93 -28.21
CA PRO A 894 -0.21 16.36 -27.88
C PRO A 894 1.08 16.64 -27.10
N GLN A 895 1.47 15.73 -26.20
CA GLN A 895 2.68 15.87 -25.41
C GLN A 895 3.94 15.71 -26.28
N CYS A 896 3.93 14.76 -27.21
CA CYS A 896 5.01 14.61 -28.19
C CYS A 896 5.14 15.84 -29.10
N GLY A 897 4.02 16.39 -29.57
CA GLY A 897 4.00 17.59 -30.39
C GLY A 897 4.58 18.81 -29.65
N LEU A 898 4.22 18.99 -28.38
CA LEU A 898 4.79 20.03 -27.53
C LEU A 898 6.31 19.86 -27.31
N ILE A 899 6.78 18.64 -27.05
CA ILE A 899 8.23 18.39 -26.90
C ILE A 899 8.97 18.80 -28.17
N VAL A 900 8.46 18.42 -29.35
CA VAL A 900 9.06 18.81 -30.63
C VAL A 900 9.00 20.33 -30.83
N GLY A 901 7.86 20.96 -30.55
CA GLY A 901 7.68 22.40 -30.68
C GLY A 901 8.61 23.21 -29.78
N PHE A 902 8.69 22.87 -28.49
CA PHE A 902 9.63 23.52 -27.56
C PHE A 902 11.09 23.28 -27.97
N THR A 903 11.44 22.06 -28.41
CA THR A 903 12.80 21.77 -28.89
C THR A 903 13.15 22.61 -30.12
N ALA A 904 12.22 22.77 -31.07
CA ALA A 904 12.43 23.62 -32.25
C ALA A 904 12.59 25.10 -31.87
N GLY A 905 11.81 25.60 -30.91
CA GLY A 905 11.98 26.96 -30.39
C GLY A 905 13.33 27.16 -29.70
N LEU A 906 13.74 26.22 -28.85
CA LEU A 906 15.07 26.25 -28.22
C LEU A 906 16.20 26.14 -29.25
N TRP A 907 16.02 25.34 -30.30
CA TRP A 907 16.99 25.23 -31.39
C TRP A 907 17.20 26.57 -32.09
N HIS A 908 16.10 27.25 -32.47
CA HIS A 908 16.17 28.56 -33.13
C HIS A 908 16.83 29.63 -32.26
N LEU A 909 16.57 29.62 -30.95
CA LEU A 909 17.14 30.61 -30.02
C LEU A 909 18.62 30.35 -29.70
N ILE A 910 18.98 29.10 -29.45
CA ILE A 910 20.32 28.74 -28.95
C ILE A 910 21.32 28.58 -30.10
N LEU A 911 20.87 28.17 -31.29
CA LEU A 911 21.69 27.92 -32.48
C LEU A 911 21.35 28.91 -33.61
N PRO A 912 21.64 30.22 -33.45
CA PRO A 912 21.42 31.22 -34.48
C PRO A 912 22.37 31.09 -35.68
#